data_AF-A0A0Q4RCP3-F1
#
_entry.id   AF-A0A0Q4RCP3-F1
#
_cell.length_a   1.000
_cell.length_b   1.000
_cell.length_c   1.000
_cell.angle_alpha   90.00
_cell.angle_beta   90.00
_cell.angle_gamma   90.00
#
_symmetry.space_group_name_H-M   'P 1'
#
loop_
_entity.id
_entity.type
_entity.pdbx_description
1 polymer ?
#
loop_
_entity_poly.entity_id
_entity_poly.type
_entity_poly.pdbx_seq_one_letter_code
_entity_poly.pdbx_strand_id
1 'polypeptide(L)'
;MIGNMASKRISVALVFAMVLSIFSTNYIAFGAEAAASSVSFTDIEKSYAKDEVTALVEKGILGGYGDGSFKPSNSITRAELAKVLVLALGKEQDAASAASFKDVASNSWYNGYVGALVKSGITQGISADQFAPNKTVTREELAVFFVRAFGLEQAAKAVPLDEKLSDLSTVSAWAKSSVSFAYQIGFIKGVANADGTTRFNPSGVADRQALARLAYEFVFNKSSYELAAASLGATATPAPSATPTPTNPPKSSDSSSGGGNNGGNNGGNNGGSTSTSINSAGEHTLGAVTGDVRIYAANVTLKNTTISGNLYLETSIGNGDVTLQNVTVSGSTTINGGGPNSIHVQNSTLATVIVDKQDGSIRLVLENGTDVQQVTIRSGAIIETQPGVGQVGNITISSNVPHNAQVSLNGVFNSVSVYAEQAAITLGENGSIGQLDVFASALNTVFHLEHGSNVANAVLDAIVSFLGQGSITDAVVNADGVDFSSLPSQPNLQADPAVSSIIAEPALGFELSAIGATRQIVATGVKYTANAKDITTHSNWTSSDASVAEVVYGKVKAVGEGTTFITATYGLYNVQVPVTVAVYEQGYPTISTVQVTNGAVDVSFDQQVEDVSLSDFAISATLNGAAYELSGLQYADGKITFNPVQSYGSTLYVHVEANEAKTKFAGSQSGSVKLTGFGGTIIDVARNPVANLTIEFRKGLGATSGPVVGTAVTDANGRYYIYLAPGIYTGELGGVGTPYVTTYMTAVSAVNVNNQNENQTAIGIPSENETRIVLTWGKDPADLDSHLIGPAAQGGIFHTWYGGKAYYYNNTKMVDLDLDDVTSYGPETTTIRKDTNGTYTFYVHHFSGASTISASGAKIEVYRGSSPTPIKVYEVPTDRGNEIYWTVFTMTITDGQVTFTDVNAFSNTNPVRGLNIVDNNQRPSEEPEQEEEPEQQPEQEQQPEQQPEQQPDPQTAP
;
A
#
# COMPACT_ATOMS: atom_id res chain seq x y z
N MET A 1 -24.61 -26.80 81.24
CA MET A 1 -24.95 -26.29 82.59
C MET A 1 -23.91 -25.25 82.93
N ILE A 2 -24.14 -23.95 83.12
CA ILE A 2 -25.29 -23.10 83.47
C ILE A 2 -24.88 -21.72 82.87
N GLY A 3 -25.73 -21.02 82.12
CA GLY A 3 -26.65 -19.96 82.62
C GLY A 3 -25.86 -18.71 83.07
N ASN A 4 -26.23 -17.47 82.78
CA ASN A 4 -27.52 -16.90 82.44
C ASN A 4 -27.37 -15.42 82.00
N MET A 5 -28.24 -14.98 81.08
CA MET A 5 -29.05 -13.73 81.00
C MET A 5 -28.66 -12.48 81.83
N ALA A 6 -28.92 -11.23 81.43
CA ALA A 6 -29.46 -10.57 80.22
C ALA A 6 -29.54 -9.03 80.42
N SER A 7 -29.77 -8.33 79.29
CA SER A 7 -30.32 -6.96 79.06
C SER A 7 -29.28 -5.89 78.66
N LYS A 8 -29.40 -5.21 77.50
CA LYS A 8 -30.55 -4.40 77.03
C LYS A 8 -30.57 -4.11 75.49
N ARG A 9 -31.80 -4.09 74.91
CA ARG A 9 -32.34 -3.36 73.70
C ARG A 9 -32.21 -4.01 72.29
N ILE A 10 -33.20 -4.81 71.80
CA ILE A 10 -34.33 -4.52 70.85
C ILE A 10 -33.84 -4.23 69.39
N SER A 11 -33.73 -5.16 68.42
CA SER A 11 -34.68 -6.03 67.66
C SER A 11 -35.64 -5.23 66.74
N VAL A 12 -35.81 -5.43 65.42
CA VAL A 12 -36.05 -6.64 64.61
C VAL A 12 -35.88 -6.29 63.10
N ALA A 13 -35.26 -7.15 62.29
CA ALA A 13 -35.33 -7.08 60.82
C ALA A 13 -35.27 -8.49 60.21
N LEU A 14 -36.42 -9.16 60.13
CA LEU A 14 -36.71 -10.25 59.19
C LEU A 14 -38.22 -10.51 59.21
N VAL A 15 -38.76 -10.89 58.06
CA VAL A 15 -40.18 -11.13 57.72
C VAL A 15 -40.91 -9.92 57.12
N PHE A 16 -40.59 -9.62 55.86
CA PHE A 16 -41.59 -9.21 54.87
C PHE A 16 -41.19 -9.80 53.50
N ALA A 17 -41.39 -11.11 53.38
CA ALA A 17 -41.43 -11.84 52.12
C ALA A 17 -42.80 -12.52 52.05
N MET A 18 -43.36 -12.57 50.84
CA MET A 18 -44.57 -13.28 50.37
C MET A 18 -45.91 -12.52 50.26
N VAL A 19 -46.13 -12.10 48.99
CA VAL A 19 -47.36 -12.17 48.16
C VAL A 19 -48.37 -11.02 48.23
N LEU A 20 -48.30 -10.13 47.23
CA LEU A 20 -49.35 -9.82 46.23
C LEU A 20 -48.72 -8.85 45.20
N SER A 21 -48.43 -9.22 43.93
CA SER A 21 -49.38 -9.28 42.80
C SER A 21 -50.13 -7.93 42.65
N ILE A 22 -50.01 -7.12 41.58
CA ILE A 22 -50.57 -7.34 40.23
C ILE A 22 -50.26 -6.08 39.38
N PHE A 23 -49.56 -6.27 38.23
CA PHE A 23 -49.65 -5.56 36.91
C PHE A 23 -49.42 -4.03 36.85
N SER A 24 -48.78 -3.38 35.87
CA SER A 24 -48.23 -3.63 34.52
C SER A 24 -47.81 -2.21 34.04
N THR A 25 -46.76 -1.87 33.27
CA THR A 25 -46.20 -2.42 32.03
C THR A 25 -44.92 -1.64 31.67
N ASN A 26 -43.91 -2.37 31.18
CA ASN A 26 -42.96 -2.09 30.09
C ASN A 26 -42.36 -0.69 29.88
N TYR A 27 -41.04 -0.55 30.07
CA TYR A 27 -40.12 -0.13 28.99
C TYR A 27 -38.76 -0.84 29.18
N ILE A 28 -38.28 -1.42 28.09
CA ILE A 28 -37.09 -2.26 27.97
C ILE A 28 -35.84 -1.40 28.13
N ALA A 29 -34.87 -1.90 28.89
CA ALA A 29 -33.51 -1.40 28.92
C ALA A 29 -32.78 -1.78 27.62
N PHE A 30 -32.48 -0.80 26.79
CA PHE A 30 -31.31 -0.75 25.89
C PHE A 30 -30.34 0.25 26.55
N GLY A 31 -29.04 0.06 26.67
CA GLY A 31 -28.08 -0.88 26.11
C GLY A 31 -26.74 -0.16 26.28
N ALA A 32 -25.79 -0.77 26.96
CA ALA A 32 -24.48 -0.19 27.20
C ALA A 32 -23.64 -0.22 25.92
N GLU A 33 -23.05 0.90 25.54
CA GLU A 33 -22.18 1.02 24.37
C GLU A 33 -20.72 0.91 24.83
N ALA A 34 -20.11 -0.25 24.59
CA ALA A 34 -18.75 -0.59 24.98
C ALA A 34 -17.79 -0.30 23.81
N ALA A 35 -16.82 0.59 24.05
CA ALA A 35 -15.75 0.94 23.11
C ALA A 35 -14.76 -0.22 22.93
N ALA A 36 -14.51 -0.59 21.67
CA ALA A 36 -13.65 -1.69 21.27
C ALA A 36 -12.16 -1.31 21.33
N SER A 37 -11.37 -2.17 21.98
CA SER A 37 -9.91 -2.18 22.03
C SER A 37 -9.37 -2.85 20.76
N SER A 38 -8.41 -2.23 20.06
CA SER A 38 -7.63 -2.96 19.05
C SER A 38 -6.79 -4.02 19.76
N VAL A 39 -6.89 -5.27 19.31
CA VAL A 39 -6.18 -6.41 19.89
C VAL A 39 -4.99 -6.69 18.96
N SER A 40 -3.77 -6.36 19.39
CA SER A 40 -2.54 -6.71 18.67
C SER A 40 -2.04 -8.09 19.11
N PHE A 41 -1.47 -8.86 18.17
CA PHE A 41 -0.95 -10.21 18.46
C PHE A 41 0.56 -10.26 18.28
N THR A 42 1.24 -10.93 19.22
CA THR A 42 2.71 -11.00 19.26
C THR A 42 3.35 -11.84 18.15
N ASP A 43 2.56 -12.60 17.38
CA ASP A 43 3.04 -13.67 16.51
C ASP A 43 2.48 -13.65 15.09
N ILE A 44 1.81 -12.56 14.68
CA ILE A 44 1.25 -12.42 13.33
C ILE A 44 2.16 -11.70 12.34
N GLU A 45 3.28 -11.12 12.79
CA GLU A 45 4.15 -10.28 11.94
C GLU A 45 4.72 -11.00 10.72
N LYS A 46 4.90 -12.32 10.81
CA LYS A 46 5.37 -13.18 9.71
C LYS A 46 4.24 -13.93 9.00
N SER A 47 2.99 -13.74 9.42
CA SER A 47 1.84 -14.36 8.79
C SER A 47 1.50 -13.63 7.51
N TYR A 48 1.25 -14.38 6.43
CA TYR A 48 0.72 -13.80 5.19
C TYR A 48 -0.71 -13.25 5.35
N ALA A 49 -1.37 -13.54 6.48
CA ALA A 49 -2.73 -13.10 6.76
C ALA A 49 -2.77 -12.01 7.85
N LYS A 50 -1.66 -11.31 8.12
CA LYS A 50 -1.55 -10.32 9.21
C LYS A 50 -2.68 -9.28 9.14
N ASP A 51 -2.87 -8.71 7.95
CA ASP A 51 -3.82 -7.63 7.75
C ASP A 51 -5.26 -8.15 7.84
N GLU A 52 -5.53 -9.34 7.30
CA GLU A 52 -6.83 -10.00 7.39
C GLU A 52 -7.19 -10.38 8.83
N VAL A 53 -6.21 -10.87 9.60
CA VAL A 53 -6.38 -11.14 11.03
C VAL A 53 -6.75 -9.86 11.76
N THR A 54 -6.03 -8.78 11.51
CA THR A 54 -6.22 -7.49 12.18
C THR A 54 -7.63 -6.94 11.89
N ALA A 55 -8.02 -6.87 10.61
CA ALA A 55 -9.33 -6.38 10.20
C ALA A 55 -10.51 -7.22 10.76
N LEU A 56 -10.36 -8.54 10.81
CA LEU A 56 -11.40 -9.42 11.36
C LEU A 56 -11.51 -9.34 12.88
N VAL A 57 -10.42 -9.00 13.57
CA VAL A 57 -10.39 -8.80 15.02
C VAL A 57 -11.03 -7.47 15.40
N GLU A 58 -10.80 -6.42 14.63
CA GLU A 58 -11.50 -5.14 14.74
C GLU A 58 -13.01 -5.28 14.53
N LYS A 59 -13.44 -6.14 13.61
CA LYS A 59 -14.86 -6.51 13.43
C LYS A 59 -15.41 -7.42 14.52
N GLY A 60 -14.59 -7.86 15.47
CA GLY A 60 -14.98 -8.79 16.54
C GLY A 60 -15.30 -10.21 16.05
N ILE A 61 -14.87 -10.56 14.83
CA ILE A 61 -15.13 -11.86 14.19
C ILE A 61 -14.04 -12.88 14.57
N LEU A 62 -12.79 -12.42 14.65
CA LEU A 62 -11.65 -13.21 15.13
C LEU A 62 -11.11 -12.65 16.45
N GLY A 63 -10.32 -13.48 17.14
CA GLY A 63 -9.64 -13.11 18.37
C GLY A 63 -8.51 -14.09 18.68
N GLY A 64 -7.53 -13.67 19.46
CA GLY A 64 -6.39 -14.50 19.84
C GLY A 64 -6.61 -15.27 21.13
N TYR A 65 -5.51 -15.81 21.63
CA TYR A 65 -5.44 -16.53 22.89
C TYR A 65 -5.15 -15.55 24.03
N GLY A 66 -5.48 -15.94 25.26
CA GLY A 66 -5.28 -15.10 26.46
C GLY A 66 -3.82 -14.80 26.80
N ASP A 67 -2.87 -15.35 26.04
CA ASP A 67 -1.44 -15.07 26.11
C ASP A 67 -0.99 -13.95 25.14
N GLY A 68 -1.93 -13.30 24.43
CA GLY A 68 -1.64 -12.22 23.49
C GLY A 68 -1.19 -12.70 22.11
N SER A 69 -1.24 -13.99 21.82
CA SER A 69 -0.90 -14.56 20.51
C SER A 69 -2.15 -14.89 19.68
N PHE A 70 -2.03 -14.89 18.36
CA PHE A 70 -3.04 -15.38 17.43
C PHE A 70 -2.82 -16.84 17.03
N LYS A 71 -1.56 -17.29 17.04
CA LYS A 71 -1.08 -18.60 16.58
C LYS A 71 -1.47 -18.86 15.12
N PRO A 72 -0.97 -18.06 14.15
CA PRO A 72 -1.42 -18.12 12.76
C PRO A 72 -1.28 -19.51 12.14
N SER A 73 -0.21 -20.24 12.45
CA SER A 73 0.03 -21.59 11.91
C SER A 73 -0.63 -22.73 12.70
N ASN A 74 -1.36 -22.43 13.79
CA ASN A 74 -2.08 -23.47 14.52
C ASN A 74 -3.29 -23.97 13.71
N SER A 75 -3.57 -25.26 13.81
CA SER A 75 -4.77 -25.87 13.23
C SER A 75 -6.05 -25.31 13.85
N ILE A 76 -7.08 -25.09 13.05
CA ILE A 76 -8.41 -24.69 13.51
C ILE A 76 -9.31 -25.88 13.82
N THR A 77 -10.10 -25.78 14.89
CA THR A 77 -11.14 -26.74 15.23
C THR A 77 -12.48 -26.42 14.57
N ARG A 78 -13.36 -27.41 14.44
CA ARG A 78 -14.73 -27.23 13.93
C ARG A 78 -15.57 -26.27 14.78
N ALA A 79 -15.33 -26.24 16.09
CA ALA A 79 -15.98 -25.29 17.00
C ALA A 79 -15.55 -23.84 16.75
N GLU A 80 -14.27 -23.59 16.51
CA GLU A 80 -13.75 -22.25 16.18
C GLU A 80 -14.26 -21.78 14.81
N LEU A 81 -14.25 -22.65 13.79
CA LEU A 81 -14.85 -22.34 12.50
C LEU A 81 -16.34 -21.98 12.63
N ALA A 82 -17.08 -22.71 13.47
CA ALA A 82 -18.50 -22.43 13.69
C ALA A 82 -18.73 -21.04 14.28
N LYS A 83 -17.92 -20.63 15.27
CA LYS A 83 -17.99 -19.29 15.84
C LYS A 83 -17.69 -18.22 14.80
N VAL A 84 -16.59 -18.36 14.05
CA VAL A 84 -16.16 -17.37 13.05
C VAL A 84 -17.22 -17.17 11.98
N LEU A 85 -17.81 -18.24 11.44
CA LEU A 85 -18.84 -18.13 10.42
C LEU A 85 -20.13 -17.49 10.93
N VAL A 86 -20.56 -17.81 12.15
CA VAL A 86 -21.75 -17.17 12.74
C VAL A 86 -21.54 -15.67 12.91
N LEU A 87 -20.35 -15.26 13.39
CA LEU A 87 -20.00 -13.84 13.54
C LEU A 87 -19.86 -13.14 12.19
N ALA A 88 -19.18 -13.76 11.22
CA ALA A 88 -19.03 -13.23 9.87
C ALA A 88 -20.37 -13.10 9.12
N LEU A 89 -21.34 -13.97 9.42
CA LEU A 89 -22.70 -13.90 8.89
C LEU A 89 -23.61 -12.92 9.65
N GLY A 90 -23.14 -12.31 10.75
CA GLY A 90 -23.96 -11.46 11.62
C GLY A 90 -25.15 -12.19 12.23
N LYS A 91 -25.03 -13.51 12.48
CA LYS A 91 -26.11 -14.35 13.00
C LYS A 91 -26.08 -14.45 14.52
N GLU A 92 -27.26 -14.58 15.12
CA GLU A 92 -27.40 -14.90 16.54
C GLU A 92 -27.13 -16.39 16.82
N GLN A 93 -26.69 -16.67 18.05
CA GLN A 93 -26.48 -18.03 18.54
C GLN A 93 -27.81 -18.78 18.73
N ASP A 94 -27.84 -20.09 18.45
CA ASP A 94 -29.03 -20.94 18.63
C ASP A 94 -28.63 -22.27 19.30
N ALA A 95 -28.65 -22.31 20.63
CA ALA A 95 -28.27 -23.49 21.41
C ALA A 95 -29.22 -24.69 21.22
N ALA A 96 -30.50 -24.44 20.98
CA ALA A 96 -31.53 -25.47 20.89
C ALA A 96 -31.31 -26.36 19.65
N SER A 97 -30.86 -25.75 18.56
CA SER A 97 -30.60 -26.44 17.29
C SER A 97 -29.36 -27.35 17.31
N ALA A 98 -28.56 -27.32 18.39
CA ALA A 98 -27.45 -28.25 18.61
C ALA A 98 -27.84 -29.51 19.42
N ALA A 99 -29.08 -29.62 19.91
CA ALA A 99 -29.49 -30.62 20.89
C ALA A 99 -29.40 -32.08 20.41
N SER A 100 -29.35 -32.32 19.09
CA SER A 100 -29.16 -33.66 18.53
C SER A 100 -27.74 -34.20 18.71
N PHE A 101 -26.74 -33.31 18.89
CA PHE A 101 -25.35 -33.71 19.02
C PHE A 101 -24.96 -34.05 20.45
N LYS A 102 -24.58 -35.31 20.69
CA LYS A 102 -24.19 -35.81 22.03
C LYS A 102 -22.84 -35.28 22.49
N ASP A 103 -21.98 -34.87 21.56
CA ASP A 103 -20.65 -34.34 21.84
C ASP A 103 -20.60 -32.80 21.93
N VAL A 104 -21.78 -32.15 21.91
CA VAL A 104 -21.94 -30.71 22.13
C VAL A 104 -22.69 -30.50 23.43
N ALA A 105 -21.96 -30.45 24.54
CA ALA A 105 -22.55 -30.20 25.87
C ALA A 105 -23.30 -28.86 25.90
N SER A 106 -24.42 -28.80 26.65
CA SER A 106 -25.27 -27.60 26.74
C SER A 106 -24.57 -26.38 27.35
N ASN A 107 -23.49 -26.58 28.10
CA ASN A 107 -22.69 -25.53 28.72
C ASN A 107 -21.38 -25.23 27.96
N SER A 108 -21.15 -25.80 26.78
CA SER A 108 -19.96 -25.49 25.99
C SER A 108 -20.07 -24.11 25.33
N TRP A 109 -18.95 -23.38 25.26
CA TRP A 109 -18.91 -22.04 24.66
C TRP A 109 -19.32 -22.02 23.17
N TYR A 110 -19.21 -23.17 22.50
CA TYR A 110 -19.55 -23.34 21.09
C TYR A 110 -20.98 -23.84 20.82
N ASN A 111 -21.74 -24.22 21.85
CA ASN A 111 -23.07 -24.83 21.68
C ASN A 111 -24.01 -23.98 20.82
N GLY A 112 -24.11 -22.68 21.13
CA GLY A 112 -24.94 -21.74 20.40
C GLY A 112 -24.48 -21.46 18.96
N TYR A 113 -23.17 -21.39 18.73
CA TYR A 113 -22.62 -21.21 17.38
C TYR A 113 -22.85 -22.44 16.49
N VAL A 114 -22.69 -23.65 17.05
CA VAL A 114 -22.94 -24.90 16.34
C VAL A 114 -24.41 -24.99 15.91
N GLY A 115 -25.35 -24.74 16.82
CA GLY A 115 -26.77 -24.84 16.46
C GLY A 115 -27.23 -23.74 15.51
N ALA A 116 -26.61 -22.55 15.53
CA ALA A 116 -26.87 -21.50 14.53
C ALA A 116 -26.47 -21.95 13.10
N LEU A 117 -25.34 -22.65 12.95
CA LEU A 117 -24.94 -23.23 11.66
C LEU A 117 -25.84 -24.38 11.22
N VAL A 118 -26.30 -25.23 12.15
CA VAL A 118 -27.28 -26.30 11.86
C VAL A 118 -28.57 -25.72 11.33
N LYS A 119 -29.13 -24.73 12.04
CA LYS A 119 -30.35 -24.03 11.65
C LYS A 119 -30.23 -23.32 10.30
N SER A 120 -29.04 -22.80 10.00
CA SER A 120 -28.75 -22.15 8.72
C SER A 120 -28.45 -23.13 7.58
N GLY A 121 -28.47 -24.45 7.85
CA GLY A 121 -28.17 -25.48 6.84
C GLY A 121 -26.70 -25.56 6.42
N ILE A 122 -25.80 -24.85 7.11
CA ILE A 122 -24.36 -24.80 6.78
C ILE A 122 -23.65 -26.09 7.21
N THR A 123 -24.18 -26.79 8.23
CA THR A 123 -23.63 -28.06 8.68
C THR A 123 -24.71 -29.00 9.21
N GLN A 124 -24.48 -30.31 9.09
CA GLN A 124 -25.33 -31.36 9.66
C GLN A 124 -24.57 -32.21 10.70
N GLY A 125 -23.37 -31.79 11.09
CA GLY A 125 -22.45 -32.63 11.86
C GLY A 125 -21.69 -33.64 10.99
N ILE A 126 -20.91 -34.51 11.62
CA ILE A 126 -20.23 -35.64 10.95
C ILE A 126 -21.09 -36.92 11.01
N SER A 127 -22.09 -36.95 11.89
CA SER A 127 -23.19 -37.91 11.94
C SER A 127 -24.45 -37.20 12.46
N ALA A 128 -25.58 -37.90 12.47
CA ALA A 128 -26.83 -37.37 13.01
C ALA A 128 -26.75 -36.94 14.49
N ASP A 129 -25.81 -37.51 15.26
CA ASP A 129 -25.65 -37.27 16.69
C ASP A 129 -24.24 -36.82 17.11
N GLN A 130 -23.37 -36.49 16.16
CA GLN A 130 -22.00 -36.04 16.43
C GLN A 130 -21.59 -34.85 15.55
N PHE A 131 -21.10 -33.78 16.18
CA PHE A 131 -20.54 -32.61 15.48
C PHE A 131 -19.01 -32.66 15.34
N ALA A 132 -18.33 -33.32 16.28
CA ALA A 132 -16.88 -33.37 16.48
C ALA A 132 -16.23 -31.98 16.68
N PRO A 133 -16.60 -31.24 17.74
CA PRO A 133 -16.20 -29.83 17.92
C PRO A 133 -14.68 -29.61 17.99
N ASN A 134 -13.93 -30.57 18.56
CA ASN A 134 -12.48 -30.48 18.72
C ASN A 134 -11.69 -31.09 17.55
N LYS A 135 -12.37 -31.66 16.54
CA LYS A 135 -11.69 -32.18 15.34
C LYS A 135 -11.14 -31.00 14.55
N THR A 136 -9.90 -31.11 14.10
CA THR A 136 -9.28 -30.12 13.20
C THR A 136 -9.95 -30.14 11.83
N VAL A 137 -10.04 -28.97 11.20
CA VAL A 137 -10.68 -28.78 9.89
C VAL A 137 -9.66 -28.98 8.78
N THR A 138 -10.03 -29.73 7.74
CA THR A 138 -9.25 -29.85 6.49
C THR A 138 -9.55 -28.70 5.53
N ARG A 139 -8.66 -28.44 4.59
CA ARG A 139 -8.83 -27.37 3.58
C ARG A 139 -10.08 -27.58 2.72
N GLU A 140 -10.44 -28.81 2.39
CA GLU A 140 -11.69 -29.12 1.69
C GLU A 140 -12.95 -28.90 2.55
N GLU A 141 -12.90 -29.23 3.86
CA GLU A 141 -13.99 -28.90 4.79
C GLU A 141 -14.14 -27.37 4.93
N LEU A 142 -13.04 -26.63 5.01
CA LEU A 142 -13.06 -25.17 5.10
C LEU A 142 -13.75 -24.52 3.90
N ALA A 143 -13.40 -24.95 2.67
CA ALA A 143 -14.02 -24.47 1.44
C ALA A 143 -15.52 -24.76 1.40
N VAL A 144 -15.94 -25.97 1.78
CA VAL A 144 -17.36 -26.37 1.79
C VAL A 144 -18.18 -25.53 2.75
N PHE A 145 -17.65 -25.23 3.94
CA PHE A 145 -18.35 -24.40 4.92
C PHE A 145 -18.58 -22.97 4.40
N PHE A 146 -17.60 -22.35 3.75
CA PHE A 146 -17.77 -21.01 3.17
C PHE A 146 -18.70 -21.00 1.97
N VAL A 147 -18.61 -21.98 1.05
CA VAL A 147 -19.55 -22.10 -0.08
C VAL A 147 -21.00 -22.24 0.41
N ARG A 148 -21.22 -22.98 1.50
CA ARG A 148 -22.53 -23.04 2.16
C ARG A 148 -22.91 -21.73 2.83
N ALA A 149 -21.97 -21.01 3.44
CA ALA A 149 -22.21 -19.71 4.05
C ALA A 149 -22.59 -18.64 3.01
N PHE A 150 -22.07 -18.72 1.78
CA PHE A 150 -22.55 -17.93 0.64
C PHE A 150 -23.94 -18.36 0.14
N GLY A 151 -24.45 -19.52 0.56
CA GLY A 151 -25.70 -20.08 0.04
C GLY A 151 -25.57 -20.70 -1.36
N LEU A 152 -24.35 -21.06 -1.77
CA LEU A 152 -24.03 -21.46 -3.14
C LEU A 152 -23.78 -22.96 -3.33
N GLU A 153 -24.03 -23.81 -2.32
CA GLU A 153 -23.75 -25.26 -2.42
C GLU A 153 -24.48 -25.96 -3.57
N GLN A 154 -25.75 -25.62 -3.80
CA GLN A 154 -26.51 -26.21 -4.90
C GLN A 154 -26.04 -25.71 -6.26
N ALA A 155 -25.66 -24.43 -6.32
CA ALA A 155 -25.13 -23.83 -7.53
C ALA A 155 -23.75 -24.42 -7.89
N ALA A 156 -22.89 -24.64 -6.89
CA ALA A 156 -21.60 -25.32 -7.05
C ALA A 156 -21.75 -26.74 -7.64
N LYS A 157 -22.84 -27.47 -7.33
CA LYS A 157 -23.10 -28.80 -7.92
C LYS A 157 -23.54 -28.75 -9.38
N ALA A 158 -24.06 -27.61 -9.83
CA ALA A 158 -24.50 -27.40 -11.22
C ALA A 158 -23.36 -26.94 -12.13
N VAL A 159 -22.28 -26.41 -11.56
CA VAL A 159 -21.10 -25.93 -12.31
C VAL A 159 -20.16 -27.10 -12.64
N PRO A 160 -19.69 -27.24 -13.90
CA PRO A 160 -18.70 -28.24 -14.27
C PRO A 160 -17.42 -28.14 -13.43
N LEU A 161 -16.80 -29.29 -13.15
CA LEU A 161 -15.55 -29.31 -12.38
C LEU A 161 -14.39 -28.72 -13.21
N ASP A 162 -13.49 -27.97 -12.57
CA ASP A 162 -12.29 -27.41 -13.20
C ASP A 162 -11.12 -28.38 -13.09
N GLU A 163 -10.73 -28.95 -14.22
CA GLU A 163 -9.62 -29.90 -14.32
C GLU A 163 -8.23 -29.24 -14.12
N LYS A 164 -8.16 -27.89 -14.07
CA LYS A 164 -6.93 -27.19 -13.69
C LYS A 164 -6.53 -27.46 -12.24
N LEU A 165 -7.43 -27.93 -11.38
CA LEU A 165 -7.05 -28.44 -10.06
C LEU A 165 -6.40 -29.83 -10.21
N SER A 166 -5.07 -29.85 -10.23
CA SER A 166 -4.24 -31.05 -10.40
C SER A 166 -4.52 -32.16 -9.39
N ASP A 167 -4.96 -31.81 -8.19
CA ASP A 167 -5.28 -32.73 -7.10
C ASP A 167 -6.79 -32.86 -6.83
N LEU A 168 -7.65 -32.44 -7.78
CA LEU A 168 -9.11 -32.59 -7.69
C LEU A 168 -9.55 -34.05 -7.50
N SER A 169 -8.80 -35.00 -8.05
CA SER A 169 -9.05 -36.44 -7.87
C SER A 169 -8.93 -36.88 -6.41
N THR A 170 -8.12 -36.18 -5.61
CA THR A 170 -7.87 -36.45 -4.19
C THR A 170 -8.86 -35.74 -3.25
N VAL A 171 -9.64 -34.79 -3.77
CA VAL A 171 -10.73 -34.14 -3.03
C VAL A 171 -11.82 -35.18 -2.75
N SER A 172 -12.32 -35.21 -1.51
CA SER A 172 -13.41 -36.09 -1.14
C SER A 172 -14.64 -35.87 -2.03
N ALA A 173 -15.34 -36.94 -2.41
CA ALA A 173 -16.46 -36.86 -3.35
C ALA A 173 -17.55 -35.85 -2.93
N TRP A 174 -17.80 -35.70 -1.63
CA TRP A 174 -18.77 -34.75 -1.08
C TRP A 174 -18.31 -33.28 -1.13
N ALA A 175 -17.01 -33.01 -1.32
CA ALA A 175 -16.42 -31.67 -1.35
C ALA A 175 -16.03 -31.20 -2.76
N LYS A 176 -15.93 -32.11 -3.74
CA LYS A 176 -15.44 -31.84 -5.11
C LYS A 176 -16.07 -30.62 -5.76
N SER A 177 -17.40 -30.56 -5.79
CA SER A 177 -18.12 -29.44 -6.40
C SER A 177 -17.83 -28.11 -5.70
N SER A 178 -17.83 -28.07 -4.37
CA SER A 178 -17.58 -26.85 -3.62
C SER A 178 -16.13 -26.37 -3.74
N VAL A 179 -15.16 -27.28 -3.72
CA VAL A 179 -13.73 -26.93 -3.89
C VAL A 179 -13.49 -26.40 -5.31
N SER A 180 -13.97 -27.12 -6.33
CA SER A 180 -13.85 -26.67 -7.72
C SER A 180 -14.51 -25.31 -7.93
N PHE A 181 -15.74 -25.13 -7.44
CA PHE A 181 -16.48 -23.89 -7.58
C PHE A 181 -15.79 -22.72 -6.87
N ALA A 182 -15.35 -22.91 -5.62
CA ALA A 182 -14.63 -21.88 -4.87
C ALA A 182 -13.33 -21.46 -5.57
N TYR A 183 -12.66 -22.38 -6.28
CA TYR A 183 -11.48 -22.07 -7.08
C TYR A 183 -11.84 -21.25 -8.33
N GLN A 184 -12.89 -21.64 -9.05
CA GLN A 184 -13.34 -20.95 -10.27
C GLN A 184 -13.79 -19.51 -10.02
N ILE A 185 -14.42 -19.23 -8.86
CA ILE A 185 -14.80 -17.87 -8.47
C ILE A 185 -13.63 -17.08 -7.83
N GLY A 186 -12.44 -17.68 -7.74
CA GLY A 186 -11.25 -17.05 -7.15
C GLY A 186 -11.22 -16.97 -5.61
N PHE A 187 -12.22 -17.53 -4.93
CA PHE A 187 -12.34 -17.48 -3.46
C PHE A 187 -11.26 -18.32 -2.76
N ILE A 188 -10.85 -19.45 -3.35
CA ILE A 188 -9.69 -20.22 -2.89
C ILE A 188 -8.58 -20.21 -3.94
N LYS A 189 -7.33 -20.22 -3.47
CA LYS A 189 -6.12 -20.28 -4.30
C LYS A 189 -5.33 -21.55 -3.99
N GLY A 190 -4.42 -21.91 -4.89
CA GLY A 190 -3.47 -23.01 -4.71
C GLY A 190 -2.08 -22.65 -5.23
N VAL A 191 -1.18 -23.62 -5.24
CA VAL A 191 0.18 -23.45 -5.77
C VAL A 191 0.18 -23.84 -7.24
N ALA A 192 0.59 -22.92 -8.12
CA ALA A 192 0.75 -23.23 -9.53
C ALA A 192 1.89 -24.23 -9.73
N ASN A 193 1.62 -25.29 -10.48
CA ASN A 193 2.61 -26.22 -10.99
C ASN A 193 3.22 -25.67 -12.27
N ALA A 194 4.41 -26.16 -12.63
CA ALA A 194 5.11 -25.74 -13.84
C ALA A 194 4.35 -26.07 -15.15
N ASP A 195 3.37 -26.97 -15.10
CA ASP A 195 2.51 -27.35 -16.23
C ASP A 195 1.24 -26.48 -16.36
N GLY A 196 1.13 -25.42 -15.55
CA GLY A 196 -0.01 -24.51 -15.54
C GLY A 196 -1.25 -25.01 -14.78
N THR A 197 -1.19 -26.21 -14.18
CA THR A 197 -2.22 -26.68 -13.25
C THR A 197 -1.99 -26.13 -11.84
N THR A 198 -3.01 -26.13 -10.99
CA THR A 198 -2.95 -25.65 -9.61
C THR A 198 -3.10 -26.80 -8.63
N ARG A 199 -2.28 -26.84 -7.58
CA ARG A 199 -2.38 -27.80 -6.48
C ARG A 199 -3.03 -27.15 -5.25
N PHE A 200 -4.14 -27.70 -4.76
CA PHE A 200 -4.92 -27.13 -3.65
C PHE A 200 -4.56 -27.71 -2.26
N ASN A 201 -4.10 -28.96 -2.21
CA ASN A 201 -3.84 -29.77 -1.01
C ASN A 201 -5.11 -29.98 -0.13
N PRO A 202 -6.14 -30.69 -0.62
CA PRO A 202 -7.47 -30.71 0.01
C PRO A 202 -7.51 -31.37 1.39
N SER A 203 -6.73 -32.43 1.61
CA SER A 203 -6.66 -33.16 2.89
C SER A 203 -5.74 -32.51 3.92
N GLY A 204 -5.02 -31.44 3.52
CA GLY A 204 -4.19 -30.67 4.45
C GLY A 204 -5.03 -30.05 5.56
N VAL A 205 -4.48 -30.02 6.78
CA VAL A 205 -5.12 -29.33 7.91
C VAL A 205 -5.10 -27.82 7.66
N ALA A 206 -6.24 -27.16 7.81
CA ALA A 206 -6.33 -25.71 7.72
C ALA A 206 -5.80 -25.06 8.99
N ASP A 207 -4.96 -24.04 8.83
CA ASP A 207 -4.43 -23.22 9.91
C ASP A 207 -5.28 -21.96 10.14
N ARG A 208 -5.04 -21.26 11.25
CA ARG A 208 -5.80 -20.07 11.65
C ARG A 208 -5.62 -18.91 10.66
N GLN A 209 -4.45 -18.78 10.04
CA GLN A 209 -4.20 -17.78 8.99
C GLN A 209 -4.97 -18.07 7.69
N ALA A 210 -5.16 -19.35 7.30
CA ALA A 210 -6.03 -19.68 6.18
C ALA A 210 -7.51 -19.37 6.47
N LEU A 211 -7.97 -19.62 7.71
CA LEU A 211 -9.31 -19.21 8.14
C LEU A 211 -9.49 -17.70 8.10
N ALA A 212 -8.50 -16.94 8.61
CA ALA A 212 -8.52 -15.48 8.60
C ALA A 212 -8.60 -14.93 7.18
N ARG A 213 -7.76 -15.45 6.28
CA ARG A 213 -7.79 -15.06 4.86
C ARG A 213 -9.18 -15.27 4.24
N LEU A 214 -9.78 -16.46 4.37
CA LEU A 214 -11.09 -16.73 3.77
C LEU A 214 -12.25 -16.00 4.46
N ALA A 215 -12.20 -15.82 5.78
CA ALA A 215 -13.18 -15.04 6.51
C ALA A 215 -13.12 -13.57 6.10
N TYR A 216 -11.93 -13.02 5.85
CA TYR A 216 -11.76 -11.65 5.40
C TYR A 216 -12.37 -11.47 4.01
N GLU A 217 -12.02 -12.36 3.08
CA GLU A 217 -12.61 -12.36 1.74
C GLU A 217 -14.14 -12.50 1.77
N PHE A 218 -14.67 -13.34 2.67
CA PHE A 218 -16.11 -13.49 2.86
C PHE A 218 -16.79 -12.24 3.44
N VAL A 219 -16.12 -11.49 4.31
CA VAL A 219 -16.69 -10.32 5.02
C VAL A 219 -16.57 -9.05 4.19
N PHE A 220 -15.41 -8.82 3.58
CA PHE A 220 -15.06 -7.55 2.94
C PHE A 220 -15.23 -7.58 1.41
N ASN A 221 -15.12 -8.76 0.79
CA ASN A 221 -15.14 -8.92 -0.68
C ASN A 221 -16.30 -9.81 -1.16
N LYS A 222 -17.30 -10.04 -0.31
CA LYS A 222 -18.42 -10.97 -0.54
C LYS A 222 -19.08 -10.81 -1.91
N SER A 223 -19.40 -9.56 -2.29
CA SER A 223 -20.13 -9.25 -3.52
C SER A 223 -19.33 -9.59 -4.77
N SER A 224 -18.00 -9.48 -4.74
CA SER A 224 -17.14 -9.86 -5.87
C SER A 224 -17.24 -11.36 -6.17
N TYR A 225 -17.31 -12.19 -5.14
CA TYR A 225 -17.47 -13.64 -5.29
C TYR A 225 -18.90 -14.04 -5.67
N GLU A 226 -19.91 -13.30 -5.22
CA GLU A 226 -21.30 -13.49 -5.66
C GLU A 226 -21.48 -13.11 -7.14
N LEU A 227 -20.78 -12.09 -7.63
CA LEU A 227 -20.74 -11.72 -9.05
C LEU A 227 -19.99 -12.76 -9.89
N ALA A 228 -18.83 -13.22 -9.44
CA ALA A 228 -18.09 -14.30 -10.09
C ALA A 228 -18.88 -15.62 -10.09
N ALA A 229 -19.68 -15.89 -9.06
CA ALA A 229 -20.62 -17.00 -9.06
C ALA A 229 -21.72 -16.80 -10.11
N ALA A 230 -22.31 -15.61 -10.19
CA ALA A 230 -23.36 -15.31 -11.15
C ALA A 230 -22.88 -15.46 -12.61
N SER A 231 -21.63 -15.12 -12.93
CA SER A 231 -21.06 -15.30 -14.27
C SER A 231 -20.87 -16.77 -14.66
N LEU A 232 -20.71 -17.67 -13.67
CA LEU A 232 -20.73 -19.13 -13.88
C LEU A 232 -22.14 -19.72 -13.96
N GLY A 233 -23.18 -18.88 -14.00
CA GLY A 233 -24.59 -19.30 -13.97
C GLY A 233 -25.08 -19.75 -12.59
N ALA A 234 -24.34 -19.43 -11.53
CA ALA A 234 -24.65 -19.81 -10.16
C ALA A 234 -25.27 -18.62 -9.38
N THR A 235 -26.59 -18.61 -9.17
CA THR A 235 -27.27 -17.61 -8.34
C THR A 235 -27.63 -18.17 -6.96
N ALA A 236 -27.50 -17.36 -5.91
CA ALA A 236 -27.89 -17.73 -4.55
C ALA A 236 -29.41 -17.95 -4.46
N THR A 237 -29.84 -19.03 -3.80
CA THR A 237 -31.27 -19.26 -3.58
C THR A 237 -31.78 -18.33 -2.47
N PRO A 238 -32.93 -17.63 -2.62
CA PRO A 238 -33.46 -16.80 -1.55
C PRO A 238 -33.77 -17.64 -0.30
N ALA A 239 -33.41 -17.14 0.88
CA ALA A 239 -33.80 -17.76 2.14
C ALA A 239 -35.34 -17.86 2.24
N PRO A 240 -35.92 -18.96 2.78
CA PRO A 240 -37.36 -19.12 2.86
C PRO A 240 -37.99 -18.01 3.73
N SER A 241 -38.91 -17.26 3.11
CA SER A 241 -39.69 -16.19 3.73
C SER A 241 -40.49 -16.71 4.93
N ALA A 242 -40.25 -16.16 6.11
CA ALA A 242 -41.04 -16.43 7.31
C ALA A 242 -42.44 -15.82 7.14
N THR A 243 -43.45 -16.66 7.25
CA THR A 243 -44.87 -16.30 7.14
C THR A 243 -45.29 -15.30 8.22
N PRO A 244 -45.97 -14.18 7.90
CA PRO A 244 -46.48 -13.26 8.91
C PRO A 244 -47.68 -13.89 9.63
N THR A 245 -47.63 -13.94 10.96
CA THR A 245 -48.78 -14.30 11.81
C THR A 245 -49.45 -13.01 12.31
N PRO A 246 -50.80 -12.90 12.29
CA PRO A 246 -51.51 -11.64 12.49
C PRO A 246 -51.75 -11.32 13.96
N THR A 247 -51.64 -10.05 14.35
CA THR A 247 -52.35 -9.50 15.52
C THR A 247 -52.87 -8.08 15.25
N ASN A 248 -54.07 -7.81 15.76
CA ASN A 248 -55.03 -6.76 15.39
C ASN A 248 -54.94 -5.50 16.31
N PRO A 249 -55.66 -4.39 16.00
CA PRO A 249 -55.34 -3.00 16.35
C PRO A 249 -56.01 -2.46 17.64
N PRO A 250 -55.67 -1.23 18.07
CA PRO A 250 -56.65 -0.10 18.01
C PRO A 250 -55.95 1.25 17.70
N LYS A 251 -56.59 2.38 17.38
CA LYS A 251 -57.91 2.82 16.89
C LYS A 251 -57.76 4.34 16.65
N SER A 252 -58.45 4.87 15.64
CA SER A 252 -58.44 6.26 15.18
C SER A 252 -59.07 7.30 16.12
N SER A 253 -58.57 8.53 16.05
CA SER A 253 -59.30 9.82 16.16
C SER A 253 -58.28 10.95 15.93
N ASP A 254 -58.48 12.05 15.22
CA ASP A 254 -59.59 12.57 14.43
C ASP A 254 -59.01 13.70 13.55
N SER A 255 -59.73 14.06 12.50
CA SER A 255 -59.36 15.05 11.48
C SER A 255 -59.27 16.51 11.97
N SER A 256 -58.47 17.34 11.30
CA SER A 256 -58.89 18.69 10.90
C SER A 256 -58.02 19.28 9.79
N SER A 257 -58.68 19.79 8.76
CA SER A 257 -58.14 20.50 7.60
C SER A 257 -57.60 21.90 7.93
N GLY A 258 -56.78 22.47 7.06
CA GLY A 258 -56.52 23.93 7.02
C GLY A 258 -55.18 24.28 6.40
N GLY A 259 -55.18 24.96 5.25
CA GLY A 259 -53.99 25.15 4.41
C GLY A 259 -53.32 26.52 4.49
N GLY A 260 -52.44 26.74 3.51
CA GLY A 260 -52.07 28.06 2.98
C GLY A 260 -50.86 28.77 3.58
N ASN A 261 -49.93 29.10 2.66
CA ASN A 261 -48.98 30.22 2.65
C ASN A 261 -47.61 30.14 3.36
N ASN A 262 -46.58 29.96 2.53
CA ASN A 262 -45.60 30.97 2.05
C ASN A 262 -44.84 31.86 3.06
N GLY A 263 -43.50 31.85 2.94
CA GLY A 263 -42.63 33.01 3.13
C GLY A 263 -41.90 33.11 4.48
N GLY A 264 -40.58 32.98 4.45
CA GLY A 264 -39.72 33.22 5.61
C GLY A 264 -38.23 33.08 5.32
N ASN A 265 -37.77 33.78 4.27
CA ASN A 265 -36.34 33.99 4.02
C ASN A 265 -35.80 34.90 5.14
N ASN A 266 -34.69 34.55 5.79
CA ASN A 266 -33.96 35.50 6.62
C ASN A 266 -32.46 35.36 6.36
N GLY A 267 -31.97 36.27 5.52
CA GLY A 267 -30.55 36.49 5.29
C GLY A 267 -29.94 37.31 6.41
N GLY A 268 -28.85 36.81 6.99
CA GLY A 268 -27.84 37.60 7.67
C GLY A 268 -26.59 37.60 6.82
N ASN A 269 -26.24 38.74 6.24
CA ASN A 269 -25.05 38.93 5.41
C ASN A 269 -23.85 39.25 6.31
N ASN A 270 -22.78 38.45 6.22
CA ASN A 270 -21.44 38.83 6.66
C ASN A 270 -20.44 38.23 5.66
N GLY A 271 -19.56 39.06 5.10
CA GLY A 271 -18.71 38.69 3.97
C GLY A 271 -17.85 37.46 4.24
N GLY A 272 -18.04 36.42 3.43
CA GLY A 272 -17.34 35.14 3.49
C GLY A 272 -17.96 34.21 2.46
N SER A 273 -17.16 33.37 1.80
CA SER A 273 -17.60 32.46 0.73
C SER A 273 -18.92 31.75 1.09
N THR A 274 -20.01 32.04 0.36
CA THR A 274 -21.35 31.52 0.68
C THR A 274 -21.47 30.07 0.23
N SER A 275 -21.27 29.11 1.14
CA SER A 275 -21.52 27.70 0.87
C SER A 275 -22.96 27.32 1.24
N THR A 276 -23.69 26.67 0.32
CA THR A 276 -25.06 26.14 0.54
C THR A 276 -24.98 24.69 0.97
N SER A 277 -25.63 24.30 2.08
CA SER A 277 -25.58 22.94 2.62
C SER A 277 -26.90 22.18 2.49
N ILE A 278 -26.85 20.92 2.06
CA ILE A 278 -28.00 19.98 2.00
C ILE A 278 -27.79 18.90 3.07
N ASN A 279 -28.60 18.96 4.13
CA ASN A 279 -28.46 18.12 5.33
C ASN A 279 -29.58 17.08 5.50
N SER A 280 -30.49 16.96 4.53
CA SER A 280 -31.62 16.02 4.60
C SER A 280 -31.85 15.31 3.28
N ALA A 281 -32.22 14.03 3.33
CA ALA A 281 -32.63 13.23 2.19
C ALA A 281 -33.80 13.87 1.41
N GLY A 282 -33.98 13.46 0.15
CA GLY A 282 -35.08 13.89 -0.72
C GLY A 282 -34.62 14.69 -1.93
N GLU A 283 -35.60 15.26 -2.65
CA GLU A 283 -35.34 16.07 -3.84
C GLU A 283 -35.09 17.53 -3.48
N HIS A 284 -34.05 18.12 -4.08
CA HIS A 284 -33.65 19.51 -3.87
C HIS A 284 -33.46 20.23 -5.21
N THR A 285 -33.88 21.48 -5.30
CA THR A 285 -33.66 22.35 -6.45
C THR A 285 -33.23 23.72 -5.95
N LEU A 286 -32.02 24.15 -6.31
CA LEU A 286 -31.43 25.39 -5.81
C LEU A 286 -31.44 26.53 -6.85
N GLY A 287 -31.66 26.21 -8.13
CA GLY A 287 -31.56 27.19 -9.21
C GLY A 287 -30.11 27.60 -9.45
N ALA A 288 -29.83 28.90 -9.63
CA ALA A 288 -28.47 29.40 -9.80
C ALA A 288 -27.81 29.72 -8.45
N VAL A 289 -26.67 29.06 -8.18
CA VAL A 289 -25.86 29.22 -6.97
C VAL A 289 -24.50 29.76 -7.36
N THR A 290 -24.12 30.94 -6.84
CA THR A 290 -22.84 31.59 -7.16
C THR A 290 -21.65 31.01 -6.37
N GLY A 291 -21.90 30.43 -5.19
CA GLY A 291 -20.88 29.81 -4.34
C GLY A 291 -20.90 28.28 -4.35
N ASP A 292 -20.25 27.68 -3.36
CA ASP A 292 -20.14 26.21 -3.25
C ASP A 292 -21.43 25.56 -2.74
N VAL A 293 -21.65 24.29 -3.08
CA VAL A 293 -22.72 23.45 -2.53
C VAL A 293 -22.11 22.24 -1.84
N ARG A 294 -22.58 21.90 -0.64
CA ARG A 294 -22.16 20.72 0.13
C ARG A 294 -23.35 19.84 0.44
N ILE A 295 -23.25 18.54 0.18
CA ILE A 295 -24.28 17.54 0.47
C ILE A 295 -23.78 16.63 1.58
N TYR A 296 -24.46 16.64 2.72
CA TYR A 296 -24.10 15.85 3.90
C TYR A 296 -24.99 14.62 4.09
N ALA A 297 -26.19 14.60 3.50
CA ALA A 297 -27.17 13.53 3.68
C ALA A 297 -27.18 12.53 2.53
N ALA A 298 -27.38 11.26 2.87
CA ALA A 298 -27.70 10.19 1.92
C ALA A 298 -29.09 10.35 1.31
N ASN A 299 -29.33 9.67 0.18
CA ASN A 299 -30.58 9.65 -0.57
C ASN A 299 -31.02 11.04 -1.03
N VAL A 300 -30.07 11.84 -1.50
CA VAL A 300 -30.32 13.19 -2.02
C VAL A 300 -30.39 13.17 -3.53
N THR A 301 -31.41 13.81 -4.09
CA THR A 301 -31.50 14.09 -5.52
C THR A 301 -31.44 15.59 -5.76
N LEU A 302 -30.31 16.10 -6.26
CA LEU A 302 -30.16 17.49 -6.64
C LEU A 302 -30.58 17.67 -8.11
N LYS A 303 -31.54 18.56 -8.37
CA LYS A 303 -32.12 18.76 -9.70
C LYS A 303 -32.08 20.21 -10.16
N ASN A 304 -32.02 20.43 -11.47
CA ASN A 304 -32.23 21.73 -12.14
C ASN A 304 -31.43 22.88 -11.48
N THR A 305 -30.15 22.65 -11.25
CA THR A 305 -29.30 23.54 -10.44
C THR A 305 -28.03 23.89 -11.20
N THR A 306 -27.66 25.17 -11.24
CA THR A 306 -26.41 25.66 -11.83
C THR A 306 -25.54 26.21 -10.72
N ILE A 307 -24.36 25.62 -10.52
CA ILE A 307 -23.39 25.95 -9.48
C ILE A 307 -22.18 26.57 -10.16
N SER A 308 -21.92 27.86 -9.89
CA SER A 308 -20.71 28.54 -10.39
C SER A 308 -19.47 28.19 -9.58
N GLY A 309 -19.63 27.78 -8.31
CA GLY A 309 -18.57 27.27 -7.44
C GLY A 309 -18.38 25.75 -7.52
N ASN A 310 -17.92 25.16 -6.42
CA ASN A 310 -17.68 23.72 -6.28
C ASN A 310 -18.91 22.98 -5.70
N LEU A 311 -19.00 21.68 -5.99
CA LEU A 311 -19.95 20.76 -5.36
C LEU A 311 -19.16 19.73 -4.54
N TYR A 312 -19.55 19.52 -3.28
CA TYR A 312 -18.96 18.50 -2.40
C TYR A 312 -20.02 17.49 -1.97
N LEU A 313 -19.78 16.20 -2.21
CA LEU A 313 -20.52 15.10 -1.62
C LEU A 313 -19.72 14.61 -0.41
N GLU A 314 -20.14 15.02 0.78
CA GLU A 314 -19.35 14.91 2.01
C GLU A 314 -19.32 13.50 2.59
N THR A 315 -18.30 13.20 3.40
CA THR A 315 -18.08 11.87 4.00
C THR A 315 -19.26 11.36 4.82
N SER A 316 -20.07 12.26 5.40
CA SER A 316 -21.26 11.92 6.20
C SER A 316 -22.35 11.20 5.41
N ILE A 317 -22.30 11.21 4.07
CA ILE A 317 -23.18 10.39 3.21
C ILE A 317 -22.93 8.89 3.45
N GLY A 318 -21.72 8.51 3.88
CA GLY A 318 -21.35 7.11 4.12
C GLY A 318 -21.41 6.28 2.84
N ASN A 319 -22.24 5.23 2.83
CA ASN A 319 -22.51 4.38 1.66
C ASN A 319 -23.83 4.73 0.94
N GLY A 320 -24.49 5.84 1.31
CA GLY A 320 -25.78 6.22 0.76
C GLY A 320 -25.73 6.89 -0.60
N ASP A 321 -26.90 7.08 -1.21
CA ASP A 321 -27.02 7.46 -2.63
C ASP A 321 -27.15 8.96 -2.85
N VAL A 322 -26.58 9.45 -3.96
CA VAL A 322 -26.78 10.82 -4.46
C VAL A 322 -27.03 10.77 -5.96
N THR A 323 -28.07 11.49 -6.40
CA THR A 323 -28.39 11.66 -7.82
C THR A 323 -28.30 13.13 -8.22
N LEU A 324 -27.55 13.44 -9.27
CA LEU A 324 -27.49 14.75 -9.92
C LEU A 324 -28.28 14.70 -11.23
N GLN A 325 -29.31 15.53 -11.37
CA GLN A 325 -30.17 15.53 -12.55
C GLN A 325 -30.32 16.95 -13.13
N ASN A 326 -29.89 17.17 -14.37
CA ASN A 326 -29.88 18.51 -14.97
C ASN A 326 -29.15 19.54 -14.09
N VAL A 327 -27.95 19.15 -13.66
CA VAL A 327 -27.06 19.97 -12.82
C VAL A 327 -25.87 20.44 -13.66
N THR A 328 -25.52 21.71 -13.54
CA THR A 328 -24.30 22.26 -14.14
C THR A 328 -23.37 22.70 -13.03
N VAL A 329 -22.12 22.23 -13.02
CA VAL A 329 -21.08 22.65 -12.06
C VAL A 329 -19.90 23.20 -12.84
N SER A 330 -19.64 24.51 -12.70
CA SER A 330 -18.50 25.17 -13.35
C SER A 330 -17.18 24.90 -12.63
N GLY A 331 -17.21 24.72 -11.31
CA GLY A 331 -16.05 24.31 -10.51
C GLY A 331 -15.85 22.80 -10.46
N SER A 332 -15.22 22.33 -9.39
CA SER A 332 -15.02 20.90 -9.13
C SER A 332 -16.22 20.26 -8.44
N THR A 333 -16.49 19.01 -8.75
CA THR A 333 -17.40 18.12 -8.01
C THR A 333 -16.54 17.09 -7.28
N THR A 334 -16.37 17.26 -5.97
CA THR A 334 -15.59 16.35 -5.12
C THR A 334 -16.52 15.35 -4.43
N ILE A 335 -16.21 14.06 -4.53
CA ILE A 335 -17.03 12.96 -4.03
C ILE A 335 -16.25 12.21 -2.96
N ASN A 336 -16.58 12.50 -1.69
CA ASN A 336 -15.98 11.90 -0.49
C ASN A 336 -16.90 10.85 0.16
N GLY A 337 -18.20 10.88 -0.16
CA GLY A 337 -19.22 9.96 0.36
C GLY A 337 -20.05 9.33 -0.75
N GLY A 338 -20.52 8.11 -0.51
CA GLY A 338 -21.14 7.22 -1.49
C GLY A 338 -20.66 5.78 -1.34
N GLY A 339 -21.54 4.82 -1.62
CA GLY A 339 -21.21 3.40 -1.72
C GLY A 339 -20.98 2.91 -3.16
N PRO A 340 -20.70 1.60 -3.35
CA PRO A 340 -20.47 0.98 -4.66
C PRO A 340 -21.71 0.89 -5.57
N ASN A 341 -22.83 1.54 -5.23
CA ASN A 341 -24.05 1.59 -6.05
C ASN A 341 -24.69 2.99 -6.12
N SER A 342 -23.97 4.06 -5.80
CA SER A 342 -24.62 5.19 -5.11
C SER A 342 -24.64 6.54 -5.84
N ILE A 343 -23.72 6.82 -6.76
CA ILE A 343 -23.62 8.16 -7.38
C ILE A 343 -24.09 8.10 -8.83
N HIS A 344 -25.19 8.79 -9.12
CA HIS A 344 -25.78 8.86 -10.45
C HIS A 344 -25.75 10.30 -10.98
N VAL A 345 -25.34 10.48 -12.24
CA VAL A 345 -25.27 11.78 -12.90
C VAL A 345 -25.99 11.71 -14.24
N GLN A 346 -27.05 12.52 -14.38
CA GLN A 346 -27.98 12.47 -15.51
C GLN A 346 -28.19 13.86 -16.10
N ASN A 347 -28.10 13.99 -17.43
CA ASN A 347 -28.28 15.21 -18.21
C ASN A 347 -27.54 16.42 -17.63
N SER A 348 -26.35 16.20 -17.08
CA SER A 348 -25.62 17.20 -16.29
C SER A 348 -24.30 17.58 -16.95
N THR A 349 -23.77 18.76 -16.65
CA THR A 349 -22.48 19.22 -17.17
C THR A 349 -21.54 19.50 -16.02
N LEU A 350 -20.47 18.72 -15.89
CA LEU A 350 -19.48 18.84 -14.81
C LEU A 350 -18.12 19.18 -15.40
N ALA A 351 -17.42 20.19 -14.86
CA ALA A 351 -16.06 20.49 -15.30
C ALA A 351 -15.08 19.42 -14.82
N THR A 352 -14.76 19.41 -13.52
CA THR A 352 -13.85 18.42 -12.91
C THR A 352 -14.60 17.56 -11.93
N VAL A 353 -14.48 16.24 -12.03
CA VAL A 353 -14.97 15.30 -11.00
C VAL A 353 -13.78 14.71 -10.27
N ILE A 354 -13.80 14.73 -8.94
CA ILE A 354 -12.75 14.15 -8.08
C ILE A 354 -13.39 13.09 -7.20
N VAL A 355 -12.95 11.84 -7.30
CA VAL A 355 -13.39 10.72 -6.46
C VAL A 355 -12.32 10.46 -5.40
N ASP A 356 -12.65 10.70 -4.13
CA ASP A 356 -11.69 10.71 -3.02
C ASP A 356 -12.32 10.16 -1.72
N LYS A 357 -12.74 8.88 -1.75
CA LYS A 357 -13.31 8.20 -0.59
C LYS A 357 -12.22 7.52 0.22
N GLN A 358 -12.04 8.02 1.45
CA GLN A 358 -10.99 7.56 2.36
C GLN A 358 -11.21 6.12 2.90
N ASP A 359 -12.45 5.64 2.93
CA ASP A 359 -12.85 4.40 3.63
C ASP A 359 -13.56 3.35 2.74
N GLY A 360 -13.34 3.37 1.42
CA GLY A 360 -13.92 2.36 0.54
C GLY A 360 -13.94 2.73 -0.94
N SER A 361 -14.92 2.19 -1.68
CA SER A 361 -15.10 2.41 -3.11
C SER A 361 -16.43 3.08 -3.42
N ILE A 362 -16.43 3.95 -4.43
CA ILE A 362 -17.61 4.65 -4.96
C ILE A 362 -17.95 4.07 -6.33
N ARG A 363 -19.24 3.90 -6.65
CA ARG A 363 -19.71 3.76 -8.04
C ARG A 363 -20.29 5.08 -8.53
N LEU A 364 -19.65 5.64 -9.55
CA LEU A 364 -20.09 6.81 -10.30
C LEU A 364 -20.65 6.37 -11.65
N VAL A 365 -21.94 6.60 -11.86
CA VAL A 365 -22.65 6.27 -13.11
C VAL A 365 -22.95 7.57 -13.87
N LEU A 366 -22.39 7.69 -15.07
CA LEU A 366 -22.62 8.78 -15.99
C LEU A 366 -23.65 8.36 -17.05
N GLU A 367 -24.76 9.07 -17.10
CA GLU A 367 -25.95 8.67 -17.85
C GLU A 367 -26.47 9.85 -18.70
N ASN A 368 -27.12 9.54 -19.83
CA ASN A 368 -28.04 10.43 -20.58
C ASN A 368 -27.59 11.90 -20.73
N GLY A 369 -26.92 12.26 -21.82
CA GLY A 369 -26.57 13.66 -22.14
C GLY A 369 -25.66 14.33 -21.12
N THR A 370 -25.02 13.56 -20.24
CA THR A 370 -24.07 14.07 -19.26
C THR A 370 -22.71 14.31 -19.89
N ASP A 371 -22.18 15.52 -19.74
CA ASP A 371 -20.84 15.90 -20.18
C ASP A 371 -19.92 16.10 -18.95
N VAL A 372 -18.74 15.50 -18.96
CA VAL A 372 -17.71 15.65 -17.93
C VAL A 372 -16.36 15.96 -18.59
N GLN A 373 -15.75 17.12 -18.30
CA GLN A 373 -14.49 17.49 -18.96
C GLN A 373 -13.30 16.63 -18.49
N GLN A 374 -13.25 16.28 -17.21
CA GLN A 374 -12.24 15.37 -16.68
C GLN A 374 -12.68 14.69 -15.39
N VAL A 375 -12.17 13.49 -15.15
CA VAL A 375 -12.37 12.72 -13.90
C VAL A 375 -11.00 12.41 -13.30
N THR A 376 -10.82 12.72 -12.02
CA THR A 376 -9.64 12.33 -11.24
C THR A 376 -10.06 11.35 -10.14
N ILE A 377 -9.45 10.17 -10.13
CA ILE A 377 -9.66 9.10 -9.17
C ILE A 377 -8.49 9.10 -8.19
N ARG A 378 -8.77 9.25 -6.89
CA ARG A 378 -7.80 9.25 -5.78
C ARG A 378 -8.04 8.12 -4.77
N SER A 379 -9.09 7.32 -4.96
CA SER A 379 -9.45 6.17 -4.12
C SER A 379 -9.94 4.99 -4.98
N GLY A 380 -10.31 3.88 -4.35
CA GLY A 380 -11.04 2.82 -5.06
C GLY A 380 -12.33 3.36 -5.68
N ALA A 381 -12.65 2.96 -6.92
CA ALA A 381 -13.79 3.49 -7.65
C ALA A 381 -14.30 2.56 -8.75
N ILE A 382 -15.58 2.66 -9.10
CA ILE A 382 -16.21 2.11 -10.29
C ILE A 382 -16.74 3.30 -11.10
N ILE A 383 -16.19 3.52 -12.28
CA ILE A 383 -16.67 4.53 -13.22
C ILE A 383 -17.44 3.80 -14.31
N GLU A 384 -18.72 4.11 -14.43
CA GLU A 384 -19.60 3.49 -15.41
C GLU A 384 -20.20 4.54 -16.34
N THR A 385 -20.10 4.32 -17.65
CA THR A 385 -20.76 5.15 -18.66
C THR A 385 -21.89 4.36 -19.30
N GLN A 386 -23.10 4.91 -19.29
CA GLN A 386 -24.25 4.28 -19.94
C GLN A 386 -24.48 4.82 -21.36
N PRO A 387 -25.22 4.08 -22.21
CA PRO A 387 -25.59 4.54 -23.54
C PRO A 387 -26.23 5.93 -23.50
N GLY A 388 -25.80 6.81 -24.41
CA GLY A 388 -26.32 8.16 -24.52
C GLY A 388 -25.66 9.18 -23.59
N VAL A 389 -24.63 8.82 -22.82
CA VAL A 389 -23.73 9.80 -22.17
C VAL A 389 -23.12 10.76 -23.22
N GLY A 390 -22.86 12.01 -22.82
CA GLY A 390 -22.16 13.00 -23.63
C GLY A 390 -20.65 12.77 -23.66
N GLN A 391 -19.87 13.85 -23.74
CA GLN A 391 -18.42 13.76 -23.72
C GLN A 391 -17.90 13.48 -22.31
N VAL A 392 -17.06 12.46 -22.19
CA VAL A 392 -16.23 12.22 -21.00
C VAL A 392 -14.78 12.41 -21.44
N GLY A 393 -14.12 13.43 -20.89
CA GLY A 393 -12.71 13.69 -21.17
C GLY A 393 -11.79 12.73 -20.44
N ASN A 394 -10.56 13.17 -20.13
CA ASN A 394 -9.54 12.28 -19.59
C ASN A 394 -9.94 11.71 -18.22
N ILE A 395 -9.73 10.41 -18.04
CA ILE A 395 -9.79 9.75 -16.73
C ILE A 395 -8.37 9.67 -16.18
N THR A 396 -8.09 10.37 -15.08
CA THR A 396 -6.80 10.33 -14.38
C THR A 396 -6.90 9.45 -13.14
N ILE A 397 -6.13 8.37 -13.08
CA ILE A 397 -5.96 7.52 -11.90
C ILE A 397 -4.69 8.01 -11.18
N SER A 398 -4.89 8.81 -10.13
CA SER A 398 -3.84 9.57 -9.43
C SER A 398 -2.91 8.68 -8.61
N SER A 399 -1.68 9.15 -8.36
CA SER A 399 -0.74 8.57 -7.39
C SER A 399 -1.28 8.47 -5.96
N ASN A 400 -2.38 9.17 -5.65
CA ASN A 400 -3.02 9.12 -4.33
C ASN A 400 -3.89 7.87 -4.14
N VAL A 401 -4.18 7.10 -5.20
CA VAL A 401 -4.93 5.85 -5.08
C VAL A 401 -4.13 4.88 -4.19
N PRO A 402 -4.71 4.36 -3.09
CA PRO A 402 -4.02 3.44 -2.21
C PRO A 402 -3.58 2.15 -2.91
N HIS A 403 -2.48 1.55 -2.45
CA HIS A 403 -2.00 0.28 -3.00
C HIS A 403 -3.09 -0.80 -2.89
N ASN A 404 -3.20 -1.63 -3.93
CA ASN A 404 -4.19 -2.69 -4.10
C ASN A 404 -5.66 -2.22 -4.19
N ALA A 405 -5.91 -0.91 -4.20
CA ALA A 405 -7.24 -0.39 -4.42
C ALA A 405 -7.74 -0.80 -5.81
N GLN A 406 -9.03 -1.17 -5.87
CA GLN A 406 -9.68 -1.59 -7.10
C GLN A 406 -10.29 -0.37 -7.80
N VAL A 407 -9.92 -0.19 -9.07
CA VAL A 407 -10.53 0.78 -9.97
C VAL A 407 -11.17 0.01 -11.12
N SER A 408 -12.45 0.22 -11.40
CA SER A 408 -13.16 -0.41 -12.51
C SER A 408 -13.67 0.66 -13.47
N LEU A 409 -13.40 0.48 -14.75
CA LEU A 409 -13.79 1.35 -15.84
C LEU A 409 -14.76 0.57 -16.75
N ASN A 410 -16.04 0.85 -16.62
CA ASN A 410 -17.12 0.15 -17.32
C ASN A 410 -17.73 1.07 -18.37
N GLY A 411 -17.15 1.12 -19.56
CA GLY A 411 -17.54 2.12 -20.54
C GLY A 411 -16.60 2.30 -21.71
N VAL A 412 -16.87 3.36 -22.48
CA VAL A 412 -16.03 3.80 -23.59
C VAL A 412 -15.34 5.10 -23.19
N PHE A 413 -14.01 5.08 -23.17
CA PHE A 413 -13.18 6.20 -22.73
C PHE A 413 -12.19 6.58 -23.82
N ASN A 414 -12.07 7.87 -24.12
CA ASN A 414 -11.12 8.34 -25.14
C ASN A 414 -9.68 8.24 -24.65
N SER A 415 -9.44 8.62 -23.39
CA SER A 415 -8.12 8.71 -22.78
C SER A 415 -8.17 8.32 -21.31
N VAL A 416 -7.19 7.52 -20.87
CA VAL A 416 -6.96 7.17 -19.47
C VAL A 416 -5.48 7.37 -19.15
N SER A 417 -5.19 8.16 -18.13
CA SER A 417 -3.85 8.41 -17.61
C SER A 417 -3.68 7.75 -16.24
N VAL A 418 -2.63 6.96 -16.05
CA VAL A 418 -2.40 6.17 -14.83
C VAL A 418 -1.08 6.55 -14.17
N TYR A 419 -1.17 6.98 -12.91
CA TYR A 419 -0.06 7.34 -12.04
C TYR A 419 0.04 6.49 -10.77
N ALA A 420 -1.02 5.74 -10.45
CA ALA A 420 -1.14 4.94 -9.22
C ALA A 420 -0.20 3.73 -9.20
N GLU A 421 0.52 3.55 -8.09
CA GLU A 421 1.37 2.39 -7.82
C GLU A 421 0.54 1.24 -7.21
N GLN A 422 0.81 -0.01 -7.64
CA GLN A 422 0.20 -1.23 -7.11
C GLN A 422 -1.34 -1.24 -7.16
N ALA A 423 -1.95 -0.46 -8.05
CA ALA A 423 -3.39 -0.46 -8.22
C ALA A 423 -3.85 -1.69 -9.01
N ALA A 424 -5.11 -2.08 -8.83
CA ALA A 424 -5.75 -3.08 -9.68
C ALA A 424 -6.84 -2.39 -10.51
N ILE A 425 -6.59 -2.24 -11.80
CA ILE A 425 -7.46 -1.53 -12.73
C ILE A 425 -8.17 -2.55 -13.61
N THR A 426 -9.50 -2.54 -13.62
CA THR A 426 -10.31 -3.42 -14.45
C THR A 426 -10.96 -2.61 -15.55
N LEU A 427 -10.75 -3.00 -16.81
CA LEU A 427 -11.56 -2.55 -17.94
C LEU A 427 -12.67 -3.58 -18.14
N GLY A 428 -13.90 -3.17 -17.84
CA GLY A 428 -15.06 -4.05 -17.82
C GLY A 428 -15.42 -4.64 -19.18
N GLU A 429 -16.31 -5.63 -19.20
CA GLU A 429 -16.77 -6.30 -20.42
C GLU A 429 -17.17 -5.32 -21.52
N ASN A 430 -16.64 -5.53 -22.72
CA ASN A 430 -16.83 -4.67 -23.90
C ASN A 430 -16.42 -3.19 -23.69
N GLY A 431 -15.72 -2.87 -22.59
CA GLY A 431 -15.16 -1.55 -22.35
C GLY A 431 -14.05 -1.23 -23.35
N SER A 432 -13.90 0.04 -23.70
CA SER A 432 -12.84 0.46 -24.61
C SER A 432 -12.10 1.71 -24.13
N ILE A 433 -10.79 1.71 -24.35
CA ILE A 433 -9.91 2.84 -24.12
C ILE A 433 -9.23 3.19 -25.45
N GLY A 434 -9.39 4.44 -25.92
CA GLY A 434 -8.70 4.92 -27.12
C GLY A 434 -7.20 5.08 -26.94
N GLN A 435 -6.81 5.81 -25.90
CA GLN A 435 -5.42 6.03 -25.48
C GLN A 435 -5.26 5.70 -24.00
N LEU A 436 -4.31 4.81 -23.68
CA LEU A 436 -3.89 4.49 -22.32
C LEU A 436 -2.45 4.95 -22.11
N ASP A 437 -2.26 5.94 -21.23
CA ASP A 437 -0.95 6.43 -20.84
C ASP A 437 -0.63 5.97 -19.41
N VAL A 438 0.35 5.08 -19.27
CA VAL A 438 0.83 4.58 -17.98
C VAL A 438 2.17 5.22 -17.69
N PHE A 439 2.18 6.13 -16.71
CA PHE A 439 3.36 6.91 -16.34
C PHE A 439 4.31 6.12 -15.45
N ALA A 440 5.58 6.52 -15.41
CA ALA A 440 6.63 5.82 -14.66
C ALA A 440 6.35 5.63 -13.15
N SER A 441 5.46 6.42 -12.55
CA SER A 441 5.04 6.27 -11.16
C SER A 441 4.09 5.09 -10.93
N ALA A 442 3.45 4.55 -11.97
CA ALA A 442 2.39 3.53 -11.86
C ALA A 442 2.91 2.09 -11.72
N LEU A 443 3.98 1.90 -10.95
CA LEU A 443 4.70 0.63 -10.86
C LEU A 443 3.84 -0.48 -10.27
N ASN A 444 4.02 -1.71 -10.77
CA ASN A 444 3.33 -2.92 -10.32
C ASN A 444 1.79 -2.85 -10.37
N THR A 445 1.25 -1.91 -11.14
CA THR A 445 -0.19 -1.83 -11.37
C THR A 445 -0.63 -2.94 -12.31
N VAL A 446 -1.74 -3.59 -11.96
CA VAL A 446 -2.29 -4.74 -12.67
C VAL A 446 -3.54 -4.31 -13.43
N PHE A 447 -3.55 -4.52 -14.74
CA PHE A 447 -4.70 -4.29 -15.60
C PHE A 447 -5.43 -5.61 -15.87
N HIS A 448 -6.70 -5.70 -15.47
CA HIS A 448 -7.60 -6.78 -15.84
C HIS A 448 -8.47 -6.32 -17.01
N LEU A 449 -8.23 -6.90 -18.19
CA LEU A 449 -9.01 -6.64 -19.39
C LEU A 449 -10.06 -7.73 -19.52
N GLU A 450 -11.33 -7.42 -19.21
CA GLU A 450 -12.43 -8.39 -19.29
C GLU A 450 -12.77 -8.77 -20.75
N HIS A 451 -13.63 -9.76 -20.92
CA HIS A 451 -13.97 -10.25 -22.25
C HIS A 451 -14.55 -9.14 -23.16
N GLY A 452 -14.08 -9.10 -24.41
CA GLY A 452 -14.49 -8.10 -25.39
C GLY A 452 -13.94 -6.69 -25.15
N SER A 453 -13.20 -6.46 -24.06
CA SER A 453 -12.56 -5.17 -23.81
C SER A 453 -11.36 -4.94 -24.73
N ASN A 454 -11.12 -3.67 -25.09
CA ASN A 454 -10.01 -3.29 -25.97
C ASN A 454 -9.35 -1.98 -25.55
N VAL A 455 -8.01 -1.99 -25.52
CA VAL A 455 -7.19 -0.79 -25.50
C VAL A 455 -6.60 -0.59 -26.90
N ALA A 456 -6.93 0.51 -27.57
CA ALA A 456 -6.47 0.74 -28.93
C ALA A 456 -4.97 1.08 -28.96
N ASN A 457 -4.54 2.06 -28.15
CA ASN A 457 -3.14 2.46 -28.05
C ASN A 457 -2.71 2.52 -26.58
N ALA A 458 -1.56 1.96 -26.26
CA ALA A 458 -0.96 2.03 -24.93
C ALA A 458 0.47 2.59 -24.98
N VAL A 459 0.79 3.53 -24.08
CA VAL A 459 2.16 4.00 -23.81
C VAL A 459 2.51 3.59 -22.38
N LEU A 460 3.55 2.79 -22.22
CA LEU A 460 3.84 2.09 -20.96
C LEU A 460 5.23 2.45 -20.44
N ASP A 461 5.27 3.46 -19.56
CA ASP A 461 6.49 3.96 -18.91
C ASP A 461 6.76 3.30 -17.54
N ALA A 462 5.87 2.42 -17.07
CA ALA A 462 6.02 1.66 -15.82
C ALA A 462 5.90 0.14 -16.04
N ILE A 463 6.48 -0.63 -15.12
CA ILE A 463 6.32 -2.09 -15.05
C ILE A 463 4.88 -2.39 -14.64
N VAL A 464 4.10 -2.96 -15.56
CA VAL A 464 2.69 -3.31 -15.33
C VAL A 464 2.38 -4.66 -15.93
N SER A 465 1.34 -5.34 -15.43
CA SER A 465 0.88 -6.61 -15.99
C SER A 465 -0.53 -6.48 -16.54
N PHE A 466 -0.78 -7.21 -17.63
CA PHE A 466 -2.09 -7.29 -18.25
C PHE A 466 -2.61 -8.72 -18.17
N LEU A 467 -3.78 -8.87 -17.55
CA LEU A 467 -4.48 -10.13 -17.34
C LEU A 467 -5.84 -10.08 -18.03
N GLY A 468 -6.42 -11.26 -18.29
CA GLY A 468 -7.83 -11.37 -18.71
C GLY A 468 -8.01 -11.86 -20.15
N GLN A 469 -9.13 -11.52 -20.76
CA GLN A 469 -9.55 -11.98 -22.08
C GLN A 469 -9.77 -10.82 -23.07
N GLY A 470 -9.48 -9.58 -22.66
CA GLY A 470 -9.46 -8.42 -23.53
C GLY A 470 -8.18 -8.34 -24.38
N SER A 471 -8.04 -7.24 -25.11
CA SER A 471 -6.98 -7.05 -26.09
C SER A 471 -6.34 -5.66 -26.00
N ILE A 472 -5.07 -5.59 -26.39
CA ILE A 472 -4.37 -4.34 -26.66
C ILE A 472 -3.95 -4.39 -28.13
N THR A 473 -4.30 -3.38 -28.92
CA THR A 473 -4.01 -3.37 -30.35
C THR A 473 -2.56 -2.96 -30.60
N ASP A 474 -2.18 -1.75 -30.20
CA ASP A 474 -0.83 -1.20 -30.35
C ASP A 474 -0.26 -0.78 -28.99
N ALA A 475 1.03 -1.03 -28.77
CA ALA A 475 1.72 -0.65 -27.54
C ALA A 475 3.13 -0.08 -27.80
N VAL A 476 3.44 1.05 -27.17
CA VAL A 476 4.80 1.59 -27.02
C VAL A 476 5.28 1.21 -25.62
N VAL A 477 6.28 0.32 -25.55
CA VAL A 477 6.84 -0.16 -24.28
C VAL A 477 8.13 0.59 -23.97
N ASN A 478 8.11 1.33 -22.88
CA ASN A 478 9.25 2.13 -22.41
C ASN A 478 9.88 1.57 -21.13
N ALA A 479 9.14 0.82 -20.32
CA ALA A 479 9.65 0.13 -19.14
C ALA A 479 10.00 -1.35 -19.40
N ASP A 480 11.20 -1.76 -18.98
CA ASP A 480 11.57 -3.16 -18.91
C ASP A 480 10.68 -3.90 -17.88
N GLY A 481 10.01 -4.98 -18.31
CA GLY A 481 9.22 -5.85 -17.41
C GLY A 481 7.71 -5.73 -17.52
N VAL A 482 7.20 -4.96 -18.50
CA VAL A 482 5.78 -5.02 -18.86
C VAL A 482 5.40 -6.45 -19.27
N ASP A 483 4.34 -6.99 -18.66
CA ASP A 483 3.90 -8.37 -18.87
C ASP A 483 2.57 -8.45 -19.63
N PHE A 484 2.63 -8.97 -20.86
CA PHE A 484 1.48 -9.28 -21.71
C PHE A 484 1.19 -10.79 -21.78
N SER A 485 1.95 -11.64 -21.09
CA SER A 485 1.94 -13.10 -21.27
C SER A 485 0.58 -13.74 -21.01
N SER A 486 -0.26 -13.07 -20.20
CA SER A 486 -1.59 -13.55 -19.83
C SER A 486 -2.70 -13.06 -20.77
N LEU A 487 -2.37 -12.27 -21.80
CA LEU A 487 -3.35 -11.84 -22.80
C LEU A 487 -3.55 -12.90 -23.91
N PRO A 488 -4.76 -12.97 -24.52
CA PRO A 488 -5.04 -13.89 -25.62
C PRO A 488 -4.14 -13.69 -26.86
N SER A 489 -3.68 -12.46 -27.08
CA SER A 489 -2.79 -12.07 -28.17
C SER A 489 -1.85 -10.97 -27.71
N GLN A 490 -0.58 -11.05 -28.14
CA GLN A 490 0.40 -10.00 -27.90
C GLN A 490 0.03 -8.72 -28.69
N PRO A 491 0.23 -7.52 -28.11
CA PRO A 491 0.04 -6.28 -28.85
C PRO A 491 1.06 -6.13 -29.96
N ASN A 492 0.72 -5.33 -30.96
CA ASN A 492 1.68 -4.89 -31.96
C ASN A 492 2.60 -3.83 -31.34
N LEU A 493 3.87 -4.20 -31.14
CA LEU A 493 4.86 -3.31 -30.53
C LEU A 493 5.27 -2.21 -31.52
N GLN A 494 4.98 -0.98 -31.14
CA GLN A 494 5.33 0.21 -31.89
C GLN A 494 6.66 0.77 -31.40
N ALA A 495 7.41 1.40 -32.32
CA ALA A 495 8.58 2.16 -31.92
C ALA A 495 8.15 3.37 -31.08
N ASP A 496 8.92 3.66 -30.03
CA ASP A 496 8.83 4.92 -29.31
C ASP A 496 8.95 6.07 -30.32
N PRO A 497 7.93 6.95 -30.46
CA PRO A 497 7.93 8.01 -31.46
C PRO A 497 9.08 9.01 -31.27
N ALA A 498 9.71 9.05 -30.10
CA ALA A 498 10.91 9.84 -29.87
C ALA A 498 12.17 9.29 -30.56
N VAL A 499 12.16 8.03 -31.02
CA VAL A 499 13.29 7.36 -31.68
C VAL A 499 13.30 7.68 -33.18
N SER A 500 14.43 8.22 -33.66
CA SER A 500 14.65 8.63 -35.06
C SER A 500 15.48 7.65 -35.88
N SER A 501 16.29 6.81 -35.21
CA SER A 501 17.09 5.75 -35.82
C SER A 501 17.52 4.74 -34.76
N ILE A 502 18.05 3.59 -35.20
CA ILE A 502 18.64 2.61 -34.29
C ILE A 502 20.09 2.31 -34.69
N ILE A 503 20.94 2.09 -33.69
CA ILE A 503 22.34 1.66 -33.82
C ILE A 503 22.56 0.38 -33.01
N ALA A 504 23.63 -0.37 -33.32
CA ALA A 504 24.01 -1.57 -32.59
C ALA A 504 25.49 -1.51 -32.18
N GLU A 505 25.80 -2.03 -30.99
CA GLU A 505 27.17 -2.24 -30.53
C GLU A 505 27.37 -3.71 -30.16
N PRO A 506 28.37 -4.43 -30.72
CA PRO A 506 29.36 -3.95 -31.71
C PRO A 506 28.77 -3.69 -33.11
N ALA A 507 29.11 -2.55 -33.71
CA ALA A 507 28.58 -2.13 -35.01
C ALA A 507 29.18 -2.89 -36.21
N LEU A 508 30.47 -3.26 -36.15
CA LEU A 508 31.22 -3.83 -37.29
C LEU A 508 31.14 -5.36 -37.39
N GLY A 509 30.38 -6.00 -36.50
CA GLY A 509 30.37 -7.46 -36.36
C GLY A 509 31.47 -7.99 -35.45
N PHE A 510 31.46 -9.31 -35.26
CA PHE A 510 32.39 -10.00 -34.38
C PHE A 510 32.52 -11.49 -34.71
N GLU A 511 33.56 -12.09 -34.14
CA GLU A 511 33.84 -13.52 -34.23
C GLU A 511 33.53 -14.22 -32.90
N LEU A 512 33.07 -15.47 -32.98
CA LEU A 512 32.93 -16.38 -31.84
C LEU A 512 33.84 -17.59 -32.07
N SER A 513 34.80 -17.77 -31.16
CA SER A 513 35.90 -18.74 -31.28
C SER A 513 35.56 -20.17 -30.82
N ALA A 514 34.31 -20.40 -30.40
CA ALA A 514 33.90 -21.56 -29.62
C ALA A 514 32.39 -21.86 -29.76
N ILE A 515 32.01 -23.14 -29.81
CA ILE A 515 30.58 -23.51 -29.83
C ILE A 515 29.97 -23.27 -28.45
N GLY A 516 28.81 -22.59 -28.41
CA GLY A 516 28.19 -22.17 -27.16
C GLY A 516 28.77 -20.89 -26.55
N ALA A 517 29.80 -20.29 -27.15
CA ALA A 517 30.24 -18.94 -26.80
C ALA A 517 29.12 -17.93 -27.06
N THR A 518 29.10 -16.87 -26.25
CA THR A 518 28.07 -15.83 -26.35
C THR A 518 28.64 -14.42 -26.39
N ARG A 519 28.02 -13.60 -27.26
CA ARG A 519 28.30 -12.17 -27.36
C ARG A 519 27.00 -11.37 -27.38
N GLN A 520 26.92 -10.36 -26.53
CA GLN A 520 25.79 -9.45 -26.52
C GLN A 520 25.94 -8.42 -27.65
N ILE A 521 24.86 -8.24 -28.42
CA ILE A 521 24.63 -7.05 -29.23
C ILE A 521 23.66 -6.16 -28.44
N VAL A 522 24.02 -4.90 -28.26
CA VAL A 522 23.17 -3.90 -27.62
C VAL A 522 22.59 -2.99 -28.70
N ALA A 523 21.27 -3.03 -28.88
CA ALA A 523 20.55 -2.16 -29.81
C ALA A 523 20.12 -0.88 -29.08
N THR A 524 20.45 0.28 -29.65
CA THR A 524 20.18 1.59 -29.05
C THR A 524 19.37 2.46 -30.00
N GLY A 525 18.22 2.95 -29.55
CA GLY A 525 17.40 3.93 -30.25
C GLY A 525 17.94 5.34 -30.03
N VAL A 526 18.28 6.04 -31.11
CA VAL A 526 18.73 7.43 -31.09
C VAL A 526 17.50 8.33 -31.02
N LYS A 527 17.41 9.19 -30.00
CA LYS A 527 16.31 10.16 -29.83
C LYS A 527 16.71 11.55 -30.31
N TYR A 528 15.72 12.37 -30.70
CA TYR A 528 15.94 13.77 -31.07
C TYR A 528 16.50 14.63 -29.92
N THR A 529 16.23 14.24 -28.67
CA THR A 529 16.52 15.02 -27.45
C THR A 529 17.80 14.56 -26.73
N ALA A 530 18.79 14.09 -27.49
CA ALA A 530 20.15 13.73 -27.06
C ALA A 530 20.33 12.45 -26.21
N ASN A 531 19.30 11.92 -25.56
CA ASN A 531 19.42 10.67 -24.78
C ASN A 531 19.10 9.45 -25.65
N ALA A 532 20.13 8.65 -25.96
CA ALA A 532 19.97 7.36 -26.59
C ALA A 532 19.33 6.36 -25.60
N LYS A 533 18.43 5.50 -26.08
CA LYS A 533 17.68 4.53 -25.25
C LYS A 533 18.13 3.12 -25.63
N ASP A 534 18.52 2.32 -24.64
CA ASP A 534 18.71 0.89 -24.84
C ASP A 534 17.35 0.25 -25.17
N ILE A 535 17.25 -0.34 -26.35
CA ILE A 535 16.04 -1.01 -26.88
C ILE A 535 16.31 -2.50 -27.13
N THR A 536 17.39 -3.05 -26.58
CA THR A 536 17.83 -4.44 -26.81
C THR A 536 16.75 -5.45 -26.48
N THR A 537 16.10 -5.30 -25.33
CA THR A 537 14.99 -6.13 -24.85
C THR A 537 13.68 -5.87 -25.60
N HIS A 538 13.56 -4.70 -26.24
CA HIS A 538 12.36 -4.23 -26.93
C HIS A 538 12.41 -4.42 -28.45
N SER A 539 13.53 -4.89 -28.97
CA SER A 539 13.73 -5.14 -30.40
C SER A 539 13.39 -6.59 -30.75
N ASN A 540 12.85 -6.79 -31.95
CA ASN A 540 12.71 -8.13 -32.52
C ASN A 540 14.06 -8.57 -33.11
N TRP A 541 14.53 -9.75 -32.73
CA TRP A 541 15.83 -10.29 -33.13
C TRP A 541 15.68 -11.50 -34.04
N THR A 542 16.39 -11.50 -35.16
CA THR A 542 16.43 -12.63 -36.09
C THR A 542 17.86 -12.95 -36.52
N SER A 543 18.09 -14.22 -36.87
CA SER A 543 19.32 -14.69 -37.53
C SER A 543 18.97 -15.10 -38.96
N SER A 544 19.79 -14.70 -39.93
CA SER A 544 19.62 -15.16 -41.32
C SER A 544 19.91 -16.66 -41.50
N ASP A 545 20.68 -17.23 -40.58
CA ASP A 545 21.01 -18.65 -40.49
C ASP A 545 21.20 -19.05 -39.02
N ALA A 546 20.14 -19.59 -38.42
CA ALA A 546 20.14 -20.05 -37.03
C ALA A 546 21.03 -21.29 -36.80
N SER A 547 21.42 -22.01 -37.86
CA SER A 547 22.36 -23.15 -37.73
C SER A 547 23.80 -22.71 -37.46
N VAL A 548 24.12 -21.45 -37.78
CA VAL A 548 25.40 -20.81 -37.47
C VAL A 548 25.35 -20.13 -36.10
N ALA A 549 24.36 -19.26 -35.88
CA ALA A 549 24.17 -18.57 -34.61
C ALA A 549 22.71 -18.24 -34.32
N GLU A 550 22.30 -18.44 -33.08
CA GLU A 550 20.99 -18.05 -32.54
C GLU A 550 21.09 -16.72 -31.78
N VAL A 551 19.99 -15.98 -31.70
CA VAL A 551 19.91 -14.71 -30.96
C VAL A 551 18.64 -14.63 -30.14
N VAL A 552 18.76 -14.24 -28.88
CA VAL A 552 17.63 -13.97 -27.98
C VAL A 552 17.95 -12.72 -27.17
N TYR A 553 17.11 -11.68 -27.25
CA TYR A 553 17.32 -10.38 -26.60
C TYR A 553 18.73 -9.81 -26.85
N GLY A 554 19.18 -9.87 -28.11
CA GLY A 554 20.52 -9.42 -28.53
C GLY A 554 21.67 -10.32 -28.09
N LYS A 555 21.45 -11.33 -27.23
CA LYS A 555 22.47 -12.30 -26.84
C LYS A 555 22.63 -13.34 -27.94
N VAL A 556 23.73 -13.26 -28.68
CA VAL A 556 24.07 -14.18 -29.76
C VAL A 556 24.81 -15.38 -29.18
N LYS A 557 24.44 -16.58 -29.60
CA LYS A 557 25.07 -17.84 -29.22
C LYS A 557 25.55 -18.59 -30.45
N ALA A 558 26.82 -19.00 -30.45
CA ALA A 558 27.39 -19.84 -31.51
C ALA A 558 26.77 -21.25 -31.52
N VAL A 559 26.34 -21.71 -32.69
CA VAL A 559 25.73 -23.04 -32.90
C VAL A 559 26.58 -23.90 -33.84
N GLY A 560 27.10 -23.32 -34.93
CA GLY A 560 27.90 -24.03 -35.92
C GLY A 560 28.84 -23.07 -36.67
N GLU A 561 29.91 -23.62 -37.25
CA GLU A 561 30.86 -22.82 -38.03
C GLU A 561 30.20 -22.18 -39.26
N GLY A 562 30.54 -20.93 -39.55
CA GLY A 562 30.00 -20.21 -40.70
C GLY A 562 29.94 -18.70 -40.48
N THR A 563 29.17 -18.02 -41.33
CA THR A 563 28.90 -16.59 -41.19
C THR A 563 27.42 -16.34 -41.43
N THR A 564 26.81 -15.51 -40.58
CA THR A 564 25.38 -15.15 -40.62
C THR A 564 25.21 -13.67 -40.27
N PHE A 565 24.03 -13.12 -40.48
CA PHE A 565 23.64 -11.78 -40.04
C PHE A 565 22.62 -11.86 -38.92
N ILE A 566 22.87 -11.12 -37.85
CA ILE A 566 21.90 -10.89 -36.79
C ILE A 566 21.24 -9.54 -37.05
N THR A 567 19.91 -9.52 -37.10
CA THR A 567 19.12 -8.31 -37.36
C THR A 567 18.31 -7.94 -36.12
N ALA A 568 18.42 -6.69 -35.68
CA ALA A 568 17.52 -6.08 -34.71
C ALA A 568 16.53 -5.17 -35.44
N THR A 569 15.23 -5.34 -35.16
CA THR A 569 14.16 -4.52 -35.73
C THR A 569 13.35 -3.86 -34.62
N TYR A 570 13.14 -2.55 -34.72
CA TYR A 570 12.34 -1.74 -33.79
C TYR A 570 11.40 -0.81 -34.56
N GLY A 571 10.12 -1.17 -34.62
CA GLY A 571 9.15 -0.55 -35.52
C GLY A 571 9.60 -0.63 -36.98
N LEU A 572 9.77 0.52 -37.63
CA LEU A 572 10.24 0.62 -39.02
C LEU A 572 11.76 0.61 -39.17
N TYR A 573 12.51 0.71 -38.07
CA TYR A 573 13.97 0.77 -38.09
C TYR A 573 14.57 -0.63 -37.95
N ASN A 574 15.67 -0.89 -38.66
CA ASN A 574 16.43 -2.13 -38.54
C ASN A 574 17.94 -1.87 -38.61
N VAL A 575 18.73 -2.73 -37.96
CA VAL A 575 20.20 -2.74 -38.02
C VAL A 575 20.68 -4.19 -38.11
N GLN A 576 21.70 -4.43 -38.93
CA GLN A 576 22.27 -5.76 -39.15
C GLN A 576 23.73 -5.81 -38.70
N VAL A 577 24.08 -6.87 -37.99
CA VAL A 577 25.43 -7.12 -37.47
C VAL A 577 25.93 -8.45 -38.05
N PRO A 578 27.05 -8.48 -38.79
CA PRO A 578 27.64 -9.72 -39.26
C PRO A 578 28.27 -10.49 -38.10
N VAL A 579 28.05 -11.80 -38.07
CA VAL A 579 28.60 -12.71 -37.06
C VAL A 579 29.29 -13.87 -37.75
N THR A 580 30.55 -14.10 -37.39
CA THR A 580 31.33 -15.26 -37.85
C THR A 580 31.56 -16.20 -36.66
N VAL A 581 31.34 -17.49 -36.89
CA VAL A 581 31.71 -18.55 -35.94
C VAL A 581 32.85 -19.34 -36.56
N ALA A 582 34.03 -19.24 -35.97
CA ALA A 582 35.23 -19.96 -36.40
C ALA A 582 35.84 -20.64 -35.18
N VAL A 583 35.63 -21.95 -35.06
CA VAL A 583 35.97 -22.68 -33.85
C VAL A 583 37.46 -23.00 -33.82
N TYR A 584 38.17 -22.49 -32.80
CA TYR A 584 39.61 -22.75 -32.60
C TYR A 584 39.88 -23.80 -31.50
N GLU A 585 38.83 -24.41 -30.93
CA GLU A 585 38.81 -25.19 -29.67
C GLU A 585 39.49 -26.57 -29.70
N GLN A 586 40.61 -26.81 -30.40
CA GLN A 586 41.27 -28.13 -30.30
C GLN A 586 42.01 -28.32 -28.96
N GLY A 587 41.26 -28.58 -27.88
CA GLY A 587 41.73 -29.18 -26.62
C GLY A 587 41.80 -28.27 -25.39
N TYR A 588 41.36 -27.02 -25.46
CA TYR A 588 41.40 -26.09 -24.32
C TYR A 588 40.08 -26.06 -23.53
N PRO A 589 40.12 -25.85 -22.19
CA PRO A 589 38.95 -25.47 -21.41
C PRO A 589 38.27 -24.22 -21.98
N THR A 590 36.97 -24.08 -21.80
CA THR A 590 36.15 -22.99 -22.33
C THR A 590 35.46 -22.21 -21.23
N ILE A 591 35.22 -20.91 -21.46
CA ILE A 591 34.40 -20.10 -20.56
C ILE A 591 32.94 -20.58 -20.66
N SER A 592 32.43 -21.19 -19.60
CA SER A 592 31.09 -21.78 -19.58
C SER A 592 30.02 -20.76 -19.21
N THR A 593 30.27 -19.90 -18.22
CA THR A 593 29.33 -18.87 -17.78
C THR A 593 30.05 -17.64 -17.25
N VAL A 594 29.43 -16.47 -17.39
CA VAL A 594 29.77 -15.27 -16.62
C VAL A 594 28.53 -14.76 -15.90
N GLN A 595 28.68 -14.32 -14.65
CA GLN A 595 27.64 -13.65 -13.87
C GLN A 595 28.13 -12.25 -13.50
N VAL A 596 27.38 -11.24 -13.90
CA VAL A 596 27.78 -9.82 -13.73
C VAL A 596 27.03 -9.21 -12.56
N THR A 597 27.76 -8.51 -11.71
CA THR A 597 27.26 -7.68 -10.61
C THR A 597 27.90 -6.29 -10.71
N ASN A 598 27.36 -5.28 -10.03
CA ASN A 598 28.00 -3.97 -10.01
C ASN A 598 29.30 -4.02 -9.18
N GLY A 599 30.44 -4.09 -9.86
CA GLY A 599 31.77 -4.20 -9.25
C GLY A 599 32.43 -5.58 -9.38
N ALA A 600 31.75 -6.59 -9.94
CA ALA A 600 32.40 -7.86 -10.22
C ALA A 600 31.75 -8.74 -11.29
N VAL A 601 32.55 -9.63 -11.89
CA VAL A 601 32.14 -10.71 -12.79
C VAL A 601 32.65 -12.04 -12.26
N ASP A 602 31.76 -12.95 -11.90
CA ASP A 602 32.13 -14.34 -11.58
C ASP A 602 32.26 -15.13 -12.89
N VAL A 603 33.41 -15.76 -13.11
CA VAL A 603 33.78 -16.47 -14.33
C VAL A 603 33.91 -17.96 -14.04
N SER A 604 33.14 -18.78 -14.75
CA SER A 604 33.21 -20.24 -14.67
C SER A 604 33.76 -20.83 -15.95
N PHE A 605 34.50 -21.92 -15.81
CA PHE A 605 35.02 -22.72 -16.91
C PHE A 605 34.29 -24.08 -16.95
N ASP A 606 34.26 -24.72 -18.11
CA ASP A 606 33.78 -26.11 -18.25
C ASP A 606 34.72 -27.14 -17.61
N GLN A 607 36.00 -26.80 -17.49
CA GLN A 607 37.08 -27.58 -16.90
C GLN A 607 38.01 -26.67 -16.10
N GLN A 608 38.71 -27.22 -15.11
CA GLN A 608 39.65 -26.46 -14.29
C GLN A 608 40.80 -25.91 -15.14
N VAL A 609 41.14 -24.63 -14.95
CA VAL A 609 42.26 -23.96 -15.61
C VAL A 609 43.27 -23.52 -14.54
N GLU A 610 44.54 -23.89 -14.72
CA GLU A 610 45.62 -23.52 -13.80
C GLU A 610 46.23 -22.16 -14.15
N ASP A 611 46.73 -21.45 -13.13
CA ASP A 611 47.49 -20.22 -13.26
C ASP A 611 46.81 -19.09 -14.07
N VAL A 612 45.49 -18.96 -13.98
CA VAL A 612 44.74 -17.89 -14.66
C VAL A 612 45.05 -16.53 -14.04
N SER A 613 45.28 -15.54 -14.90
CA SER A 613 45.55 -14.15 -14.54
C SER A 613 44.65 -13.20 -15.34
N LEU A 614 44.54 -11.94 -14.88
CA LEU A 614 43.78 -10.92 -15.62
C LEU A 614 44.25 -10.74 -17.07
N SER A 615 45.55 -10.96 -17.35
CA SER A 615 46.12 -10.81 -18.69
C SER A 615 45.68 -11.87 -19.70
N ASP A 616 45.05 -12.95 -19.21
CA ASP A 616 44.53 -14.04 -20.05
C ASP A 616 43.11 -13.72 -20.57
N PHE A 617 42.50 -12.62 -20.14
CA PHE A 617 41.18 -12.17 -20.58
C PHE A 617 41.26 -10.91 -21.47
N ALA A 618 40.39 -10.84 -22.47
CA ALA A 618 39.95 -9.60 -23.09
C ALA A 618 38.57 -9.24 -22.52
N ILE A 619 38.43 -8.03 -21.97
CA ILE A 619 37.23 -7.58 -21.28
C ILE A 619 36.76 -6.28 -21.94
N SER A 620 35.49 -6.23 -22.31
CA SER A 620 34.85 -5.01 -22.77
C SER A 620 33.50 -4.82 -22.08
N ALA A 621 33.05 -3.58 -21.99
CA ALA A 621 31.75 -3.28 -21.42
C ALA A 621 31.04 -2.18 -22.21
N THR A 622 29.72 -2.20 -22.15
CA THR A 622 28.88 -1.10 -22.62
C THR A 622 27.89 -0.69 -21.54
N LEU A 623 27.55 0.59 -21.55
CA LEU A 623 26.59 1.19 -20.66
C LEU A 623 25.51 1.87 -21.51
N ASN A 624 24.30 1.31 -21.51
CA ASN A 624 23.21 1.70 -22.42
C ASN A 624 23.65 1.77 -23.90
N GLY A 625 24.49 0.83 -24.33
CA GLY A 625 24.97 0.73 -25.70
C GLY A 625 26.18 1.60 -26.06
N ALA A 626 26.61 2.52 -25.19
CA ALA A 626 27.87 3.23 -25.36
C ALA A 626 29.03 2.41 -24.76
N ALA A 627 30.18 2.39 -25.44
CA ALA A 627 31.40 1.76 -24.89
C ALA A 627 31.74 2.35 -23.51
N TYR A 628 32.06 1.49 -22.55
CA TYR A 628 32.35 1.86 -21.18
C TYR A 628 33.63 1.18 -20.69
N GLU A 629 34.56 1.98 -20.18
CA GLU A 629 35.84 1.51 -19.64
C GLU A 629 35.71 1.15 -18.15
N LEU A 630 35.83 -0.14 -17.83
CA LEU A 630 35.87 -0.61 -16.44
C LEU A 630 37.20 -0.21 -15.79
N SER A 631 37.15 0.44 -14.63
CA SER A 631 38.34 0.84 -13.88
C SER A 631 38.60 -0.09 -12.69
N GLY A 632 39.87 -0.21 -12.26
CA GLY A 632 40.24 -0.99 -11.08
C GLY A 632 40.17 -2.52 -11.25
N LEU A 633 40.34 -3.02 -12.48
CA LEU A 633 40.25 -4.45 -12.77
C LEU A 633 41.27 -5.29 -11.98
N GLN A 634 40.80 -6.33 -11.32
CA GLN A 634 41.62 -7.35 -10.65
C GLN A 634 41.01 -8.74 -10.89
N TYR A 635 41.82 -9.79 -10.80
CA TYR A 635 41.34 -11.17 -10.89
C TYR A 635 41.87 -12.02 -9.74
N ALA A 636 40.98 -12.67 -9.00
CA ALA A 636 41.30 -13.64 -7.95
C ALA A 636 40.13 -14.62 -7.77
N ASP A 637 40.43 -15.89 -7.47
CA ASP A 637 39.45 -16.92 -7.10
C ASP A 637 38.25 -17.04 -8.06
N GLY A 638 38.50 -17.01 -9.39
CA GLY A 638 37.44 -17.11 -10.40
C GLY A 638 36.62 -15.84 -10.59
N LYS A 639 37.03 -14.72 -9.99
CA LYS A 639 36.28 -13.47 -9.99
C LYS A 639 37.11 -12.32 -10.54
N ILE A 640 36.56 -11.60 -11.51
CA ILE A 640 37.07 -10.31 -11.97
C ILE A 640 36.37 -9.21 -11.16
N THR A 641 37.09 -8.35 -10.46
CA THR A 641 36.50 -7.21 -9.72
C THR A 641 36.86 -5.89 -10.38
N PHE A 642 35.99 -4.89 -10.28
CA PHE A 642 36.18 -3.53 -10.80
C PHE A 642 35.51 -2.49 -9.88
N ASN A 643 35.83 -1.21 -10.06
CA ASN A 643 35.18 -0.12 -9.33
C ASN A 643 33.69 -0.03 -9.73
N PRO A 644 32.74 0.02 -8.79
CA PRO A 644 31.31 0.11 -9.11
C PRO A 644 30.97 1.26 -10.07
N VAL A 645 30.11 0.97 -11.06
CA VAL A 645 29.68 1.93 -12.07
C VAL A 645 28.59 2.84 -11.52
N GLN A 646 28.80 4.15 -11.68
CA GLN A 646 27.91 5.18 -11.14
C GLN A 646 26.88 5.67 -12.17
N SER A 647 25.97 4.79 -12.60
CA SER A 647 24.94 5.16 -13.59
C SER A 647 23.63 4.45 -13.31
N TYR A 648 22.80 5.02 -12.43
CA TYR A 648 21.53 4.43 -12.02
C TYR A 648 20.60 4.16 -13.22
N GLY A 649 19.87 3.05 -13.16
CA GLY A 649 18.87 2.66 -14.17
C GLY A 649 19.47 2.21 -15.50
N SER A 650 20.77 2.36 -15.67
CA SER A 650 21.48 1.91 -16.86
C SER A 650 21.75 0.42 -16.79
N THR A 651 21.80 -0.24 -17.95
CA THR A 651 22.24 -1.63 -18.03
C THR A 651 23.72 -1.65 -18.36
N LEU A 652 24.51 -2.28 -17.48
CA LEU A 652 25.91 -2.58 -17.73
C LEU A 652 26.00 -3.95 -18.39
N TYR A 653 26.45 -4.00 -19.63
CA TYR A 653 26.78 -5.26 -20.32
C TYR A 653 28.29 -5.47 -20.23
N VAL A 654 28.72 -6.66 -19.86
CA VAL A 654 30.14 -7.03 -19.81
C VAL A 654 30.36 -8.27 -20.66
N HIS A 655 31.35 -8.18 -21.53
CA HIS A 655 31.84 -9.26 -22.37
C HIS A 655 33.21 -9.70 -21.86
N VAL A 656 33.38 -11.01 -21.68
CA VAL A 656 34.64 -11.63 -21.29
C VAL A 656 35.01 -12.67 -22.33
N GLU A 657 36.22 -12.55 -22.87
CA GLU A 657 36.76 -13.41 -23.91
C GLU A 657 38.18 -13.86 -23.58
N ALA A 658 38.56 -15.05 -24.06
CA ALA A 658 39.93 -15.52 -23.98
C ALA A 658 40.88 -14.62 -24.80
N ASN A 659 42.02 -14.26 -24.21
CA ASN A 659 43.06 -13.57 -24.97
C ASN A 659 43.78 -14.56 -25.90
N GLU A 660 43.53 -14.45 -27.20
CA GLU A 660 44.05 -15.38 -28.23
C GLU A 660 45.59 -15.51 -28.23
N ALA A 661 46.32 -14.52 -27.71
CA ALA A 661 47.78 -14.58 -27.59
C ALA A 661 48.29 -15.46 -26.44
N LYS A 662 47.41 -16.01 -25.59
CA LYS A 662 47.76 -16.61 -24.29
C LYS A 662 47.35 -18.08 -24.09
N THR A 663 46.54 -18.64 -24.99
CA THR A 663 46.22 -20.08 -25.14
C THR A 663 46.04 -20.92 -23.86
N LYS A 664 45.42 -20.40 -22.79
CA LYS A 664 45.10 -21.21 -21.58
C LYS A 664 43.69 -21.80 -21.62
N PHE A 665 42.77 -21.07 -22.22
CA PHE A 665 41.37 -21.42 -22.39
C PHE A 665 40.86 -20.73 -23.66
N ALA A 666 39.65 -21.07 -24.09
CA ALA A 666 39.00 -20.53 -25.27
C ALA A 666 37.58 -20.02 -24.98
N GLY A 667 36.99 -19.38 -26.00
CA GLY A 667 35.61 -18.93 -25.98
C GLY A 667 35.38 -17.63 -25.22
N SER A 668 34.11 -17.22 -25.23
CA SER A 668 33.67 -15.95 -24.68
C SER A 668 32.25 -16.06 -24.13
N GLN A 669 31.94 -15.24 -23.13
CA GLN A 669 30.60 -15.14 -22.57
C GLN A 669 30.27 -13.68 -22.27
N SER A 670 28.99 -13.35 -22.43
CA SER A 670 28.46 -12.03 -22.05
C SER A 670 27.43 -12.15 -20.94
N GLY A 671 27.48 -11.22 -20.01
CA GLY A 671 26.47 -11.02 -18.99
C GLY A 671 26.09 -9.55 -18.88
N SER A 672 25.01 -9.28 -18.14
CA SER A 672 24.56 -7.93 -17.89
C SER A 672 23.99 -7.79 -16.49
N VAL A 673 24.00 -6.56 -16.00
CA VAL A 673 23.36 -6.19 -14.74
C VAL A 673 22.69 -4.83 -14.90
N LYS A 674 21.44 -4.72 -14.43
CA LYS A 674 20.78 -3.42 -14.28
C LYS A 674 21.37 -2.74 -13.05
N LEU A 675 21.88 -1.51 -13.22
CA LEU A 675 22.48 -0.75 -12.14
C LEU A 675 21.38 -0.18 -11.25
N THR A 676 21.34 -0.67 -10.02
CA THR A 676 20.32 -0.40 -9.02
C THR A 676 20.94 0.17 -7.77
N GLY A 677 20.15 0.90 -6.99
CA GLY A 677 20.63 1.61 -5.83
C GLY A 677 19.55 2.52 -5.28
N PHE A 678 19.92 3.24 -4.24
CA PHE A 678 19.09 4.28 -3.65
C PHE A 678 19.99 5.35 -3.04
N GLY A 679 19.39 6.48 -2.73
CA GLY A 679 20.03 7.60 -2.09
C GLY A 679 19.02 8.43 -1.31
N GLY A 680 19.54 9.45 -0.65
CA GLY A 680 18.75 10.35 0.17
C GLY A 680 19.59 11.48 0.69
N THR A 681 18.97 12.30 1.53
CA THR A 681 19.61 13.42 2.22
C THR A 681 19.55 13.18 3.72
N ILE A 682 20.68 13.38 4.39
CA ILE A 682 20.78 13.42 5.84
C ILE A 682 20.89 14.86 6.30
N ILE A 683 19.96 15.27 7.14
CA ILE A 683 19.95 16.58 7.81
C ILE A 683 20.06 16.40 9.32
N ASP A 684 20.49 17.41 10.05
CA ASP A 684 20.43 17.43 11.51
C ASP A 684 19.09 18.00 12.00
N VAL A 685 18.89 17.99 13.32
CA VAL A 685 17.68 18.54 13.97
C VAL A 685 17.46 20.04 13.69
N ALA A 686 18.52 20.77 13.32
CA ALA A 686 18.44 22.17 12.91
C ALA A 686 18.25 22.33 11.38
N ARG A 687 17.91 21.24 10.69
CA ARG A 687 17.72 21.14 9.23
C ARG A 687 18.97 21.47 8.41
N ASN A 688 20.15 21.44 9.01
CA ASN A 688 21.40 21.61 8.27
C ASN A 688 21.84 20.28 7.64
N PRO A 689 22.39 20.29 6.42
CA PRO A 689 22.93 19.08 5.82
C PRO A 689 24.12 18.51 6.62
N VAL A 690 24.16 17.19 6.77
CA VAL A 690 25.22 16.51 7.55
C VAL A 690 26.26 15.90 6.62
N ALA A 691 27.45 16.50 6.57
CA ALA A 691 28.54 16.03 5.73
C ALA A 691 29.44 14.98 6.40
N ASN A 692 30.06 14.11 5.58
CA ASN A 692 31.01 13.07 6.00
C ASN A 692 30.45 12.06 7.02
N LEU A 693 29.14 11.86 7.06
CA LEU A 693 28.51 10.84 7.88
C LEU A 693 28.54 9.51 7.13
N THR A 694 29.06 8.48 7.79
CA THR A 694 29.06 7.12 7.25
C THR A 694 27.71 6.45 7.57
N ILE A 695 27.14 5.79 6.56
CA ILE A 695 25.92 4.99 6.67
C ILE A 695 26.25 3.55 6.29
N GLU A 696 26.08 2.62 7.22
CA GLU A 696 26.31 1.19 6.98
C GLU A 696 24.98 0.48 6.67
N PHE A 697 24.88 -0.13 5.49
CA PHE A 697 23.69 -0.85 5.07
C PHE A 697 23.83 -2.35 5.30
N ARG A 698 22.79 -2.94 5.88
CA ARG A 698 22.61 -4.39 6.06
C ARG A 698 21.34 -4.82 5.32
N LYS A 699 21.36 -6.03 4.75
CA LYS A 699 20.20 -6.56 4.01
C LYS A 699 19.12 -7.02 4.98
N GLY A 700 17.87 -6.58 4.77
CA GLY A 700 16.69 -6.91 5.57
C GLY A 700 16.08 -5.72 6.31
N LEU A 701 14.77 -5.76 6.56
CA LEU A 701 14.04 -4.77 7.35
C LEU A 701 14.36 -4.93 8.85
N GLY A 702 14.75 -3.84 9.52
CA GLY A 702 15.13 -3.84 10.94
C GLY A 702 16.43 -4.58 11.25
N ALA A 703 17.29 -4.80 10.25
CA ALA A 703 18.54 -5.53 10.41
C ALA A 703 19.61 -4.67 11.10
N THR A 704 19.72 -4.77 12.43
CA THR A 704 20.71 -4.04 13.25
C THR A 704 21.98 -4.84 13.56
N SER A 705 22.11 -6.06 13.03
CA SER A 705 23.29 -6.92 13.18
C SER A 705 23.52 -7.79 11.94
N GLY A 706 24.74 -8.33 11.78
CA GLY A 706 25.14 -9.13 10.60
C GLY A 706 26.11 -8.40 9.67
N PRO A 707 26.45 -8.96 8.50
CA PRO A 707 27.44 -8.37 7.59
C PRO A 707 26.96 -7.04 6.98
N VAL A 708 27.86 -6.05 6.90
CA VAL A 708 27.65 -4.84 6.08
C VAL A 708 27.70 -5.26 4.62
N VAL A 709 26.65 -4.96 3.86
CA VAL A 709 26.57 -5.27 2.42
C VAL A 709 26.90 -4.05 1.55
N GLY A 710 26.91 -2.86 2.13
CA GLY A 710 27.43 -1.66 1.49
C GLY A 710 27.52 -0.48 2.48
N THR A 711 28.36 0.50 2.13
CA THR A 711 28.57 1.71 2.92
C THR A 711 28.44 2.94 2.04
N ALA A 712 27.73 3.96 2.52
CA ALA A 712 27.64 5.27 1.89
C ALA A 712 28.27 6.34 2.80
N VAL A 713 28.75 7.42 2.20
CA VAL A 713 29.23 8.61 2.94
C VAL A 713 28.50 9.82 2.39
N THR A 714 27.95 10.65 3.28
CA THR A 714 27.25 11.87 2.87
C THR A 714 28.22 12.94 2.37
N ASP A 715 27.81 13.65 1.32
CA ASP A 715 28.55 14.78 0.75
C ASP A 715 28.35 16.08 1.55
N ALA A 716 28.91 17.19 1.06
CA ALA A 716 28.79 18.51 1.70
C ALA A 716 27.34 19.01 1.84
N ASN A 717 26.41 18.49 1.04
CA ASN A 717 24.99 18.80 1.06
C ASN A 717 24.17 17.70 1.76
N GLY A 718 24.83 16.83 2.55
CA GLY A 718 24.18 15.73 3.26
C GLY A 718 23.66 14.61 2.35
N ARG A 719 23.93 14.66 1.05
CA ARG A 719 23.40 13.69 0.09
C ARG A 719 24.27 12.44 0.08
N TYR A 720 23.63 11.29 -0.02
CA TYR A 720 24.32 10.01 -0.22
C TYR A 720 23.66 9.22 -1.34
N TYR A 721 24.43 8.35 -1.95
CA TYR A 721 23.93 7.38 -2.91
C TYR A 721 24.70 6.07 -2.76
N ILE A 722 24.03 4.94 -2.88
CA ILE A 722 24.65 3.62 -2.82
C ILE A 722 24.05 2.67 -3.85
N TYR A 723 24.92 1.88 -4.48
CA TYR A 723 24.52 0.82 -5.40
C TYR A 723 24.43 -0.50 -4.65
N LEU A 724 23.22 -0.99 -4.49
CA LEU A 724 22.93 -2.28 -3.88
C LEU A 724 21.96 -3.04 -4.76
N ALA A 725 22.10 -4.36 -4.82
CA ALA A 725 21.16 -5.21 -5.55
C ALA A 725 19.71 -4.99 -5.07
N PRO A 726 18.70 -5.35 -5.86
CA PRO A 726 17.31 -5.20 -5.44
C PRO A 726 17.02 -5.86 -4.09
N GLY A 727 16.35 -5.13 -3.20
CA GLY A 727 16.03 -5.59 -1.85
C GLY A 727 15.76 -4.45 -0.86
N ILE A 728 15.32 -4.83 0.34
CA ILE A 728 15.13 -3.92 1.48
C ILE A 728 16.39 -3.97 2.34
N TYR A 729 16.83 -2.80 2.79
CA TYR A 729 18.02 -2.59 3.58
C TYR A 729 17.71 -1.76 4.83
N THR A 730 18.47 -2.00 5.89
CA THR A 730 18.50 -1.14 7.07
C THR A 730 19.84 -0.41 7.08
N GLY A 731 19.78 0.92 7.07
CA GLY A 731 20.94 1.80 7.19
C GLY A 731 21.16 2.22 8.64
N GLU A 732 22.38 2.08 9.13
CA GLU A 732 22.81 2.55 10.46
C GLU A 732 23.67 3.81 10.30
N LEU A 733 23.32 4.89 10.99
CA LEU A 733 24.07 6.15 11.01
C LEU A 733 24.30 6.65 12.44
N GLY A 734 25.36 7.44 12.63
CA GLY A 734 25.70 8.04 13.93
C GLY A 734 26.41 7.06 14.87
N GLY A 735 26.26 7.27 16.18
CA GLY A 735 26.83 6.41 17.22
C GLY A 735 28.24 6.83 17.68
N VAL A 736 28.95 5.89 18.32
CA VAL A 736 30.25 6.14 18.96
C VAL A 736 31.27 6.68 17.94
N GLY A 737 31.89 7.82 18.27
CA GLY A 737 32.86 8.48 17.39
C GLY A 737 32.24 9.51 16.43
N THR A 738 30.92 9.70 16.48
CA THR A 738 30.20 10.76 15.75
C THR A 738 29.55 11.75 16.74
N PRO A 739 29.15 12.96 16.30
CA PRO A 739 28.38 13.89 17.14
C PRO A 739 26.88 13.54 17.20
N TYR A 740 26.46 12.40 16.64
CA TYR A 740 25.06 11.97 16.54
C TYR A 740 24.83 10.66 17.30
N VAL A 741 23.62 10.45 17.82
CA VAL A 741 23.21 9.15 18.39
C VAL A 741 23.01 8.14 17.27
N THR A 742 22.98 6.84 17.61
CA THR A 742 22.71 5.79 16.61
C THR A 742 21.27 5.84 16.16
N THR A 743 21.05 6.08 14.87
CA THR A 743 19.72 6.06 14.22
C THR A 743 19.70 5.02 13.11
N TYR A 744 18.53 4.41 12.90
CA TYR A 744 18.31 3.48 11.80
C TYR A 744 17.34 4.06 10.77
N MET A 745 17.57 3.75 9.50
CA MET A 745 16.66 4.04 8.40
C MET A 745 16.33 2.76 7.63
N THR A 746 15.15 2.72 7.02
CA THR A 746 14.83 1.69 6.01
C THR A 746 15.09 2.29 4.65
N ALA A 747 15.70 1.52 3.76
CA ALA A 747 15.92 1.93 2.39
C ALA A 747 15.66 0.79 1.40
N VAL A 748 15.13 1.11 0.22
CA VAL A 748 14.75 0.12 -0.80
C VAL A 748 15.53 0.35 -2.08
N SER A 749 16.33 -0.65 -2.46
CA SER A 749 16.87 -0.73 -3.82
C SER A 749 15.91 -1.51 -4.71
N ALA A 750 15.53 -0.93 -5.84
CA ALA A 750 14.64 -1.58 -6.81
C ALA A 750 15.22 -1.50 -8.23
N VAL A 751 14.82 -2.46 -9.07
CA VAL A 751 15.38 -2.65 -10.43
C VAL A 751 15.17 -1.42 -11.32
N ASN A 752 14.06 -0.71 -11.14
CA ASN A 752 13.62 0.38 -12.04
C ASN A 752 13.04 1.60 -11.28
N VAL A 753 13.33 1.76 -9.98
CA VAL A 753 12.96 2.96 -9.19
C VAL A 753 14.20 3.73 -8.77
N ASN A 754 14.38 4.95 -9.29
CA ASN A 754 15.44 5.84 -8.82
C ASN A 754 15.06 6.39 -7.45
N ASN A 755 15.27 5.59 -6.42
CA ASN A 755 14.86 5.94 -5.09
C ASN A 755 15.88 6.89 -4.47
N GLN A 756 15.63 8.20 -4.55
CA GLN A 756 16.51 9.23 -3.98
C GLN A 756 15.90 9.93 -2.75
N ASN A 757 14.78 9.41 -2.25
CA ASN A 757 14.02 10.01 -1.16
C ASN A 757 14.16 9.22 0.15
N GLU A 758 15.23 8.42 0.30
CA GLU A 758 15.54 7.69 1.53
C GLU A 758 16.22 8.62 2.54
N ASN A 759 15.47 9.65 2.93
CA ASN A 759 15.92 10.72 3.80
C ASN A 759 15.89 10.30 5.27
N GLN A 760 16.75 10.89 6.08
CA GLN A 760 16.72 10.69 7.53
C GLN A 760 17.28 11.90 8.27
N THR A 761 16.82 12.11 9.50
CA THR A 761 17.35 13.14 10.39
C THR A 761 18.35 12.53 11.38
N ALA A 762 19.58 13.05 11.37
CA ALA A 762 20.61 12.72 12.34
C ALA A 762 20.38 13.48 13.65
N ILE A 763 20.24 12.74 14.74
CA ILE A 763 19.91 13.32 16.04
C ILE A 763 21.20 13.61 16.82
N GLY A 764 21.44 14.89 17.12
CA GLY A 764 22.65 15.33 17.82
C GLY A 764 22.73 14.84 19.27
N ILE A 765 23.92 14.44 19.70
CA ILE A 765 24.20 14.09 21.11
C ILE A 765 24.05 15.37 21.97
N PRO A 766 23.27 15.34 23.08
CA PRO A 766 23.12 16.52 23.94
C PRO A 766 24.44 16.91 24.63
N SER A 767 24.60 18.19 24.95
CA SER A 767 25.76 18.68 25.71
C SER A 767 25.82 18.11 27.13
N GLU A 768 26.94 18.33 27.84
CA GLU A 768 27.23 17.75 29.16
C GLU A 768 26.13 17.97 30.21
N ASN A 769 25.39 19.08 30.15
CA ASN A 769 24.33 19.43 31.09
C ASN A 769 22.94 19.52 30.44
N GLU A 770 22.76 18.93 29.25
CA GLU A 770 21.49 18.92 28.54
C GLU A 770 20.82 17.55 28.62
N THR A 771 19.49 17.53 28.55
CA THR A 771 18.70 16.30 28.37
C THR A 771 17.89 16.41 27.11
N ARG A 772 18.08 15.46 26.20
CA ARG A 772 17.30 15.33 24.97
C ARG A 772 16.35 14.15 25.11
N ILE A 773 15.08 14.40 24.81
CA ILE A 773 14.03 13.39 24.75
C ILE A 773 13.66 13.24 23.28
N VAL A 774 13.83 12.03 22.75
CA VAL A 774 13.56 11.69 21.35
C VAL A 774 12.31 10.84 21.30
N LEU A 775 11.30 11.28 20.57
CA LEU A 775 10.09 10.54 20.24
C LEU A 775 10.18 10.08 18.78
N THR A 776 10.17 8.77 18.53
CA THR A 776 10.06 8.19 17.17
C THR A 776 8.80 7.35 17.08
N TRP A 777 8.08 7.36 15.96
CA TRP A 777 6.92 6.50 15.71
C TRP A 777 6.80 6.11 14.23
N GLY A 778 5.94 5.15 13.93
CA GLY A 778 5.66 4.69 12.57
C GLY A 778 4.64 5.57 11.82
N LYS A 779 4.34 5.22 10.58
CA LYS A 779 3.47 6.01 9.68
C LYS A 779 2.02 6.20 10.17
N ASP A 780 1.55 5.39 11.11
CA ASP A 780 0.17 5.41 11.61
C ASP A 780 0.14 5.34 13.14
N PRO A 781 -0.37 6.36 13.87
CA PRO A 781 -0.97 7.60 13.37
C PRO A 781 0.07 8.54 12.75
N ALA A 782 -0.40 9.38 11.83
CA ALA A 782 0.42 10.33 11.09
C ALA A 782 0.86 11.58 11.89
N ASP A 783 0.54 11.68 13.19
CA ASP A 783 0.87 12.86 13.98
C ASP A 783 0.85 12.54 15.48
N LEU A 784 2.01 12.65 16.15
CA LEU A 784 2.17 12.45 17.58
C LEU A 784 3.05 13.55 18.17
N ASP A 785 2.45 14.47 18.91
CA ASP A 785 3.15 15.59 19.51
C ASP A 785 3.78 15.26 20.86
N SER A 786 5.02 15.67 21.02
CA SER A 786 5.73 15.69 22.29
C SER A 786 5.34 16.90 23.14
N HIS A 787 5.03 16.62 24.40
CA HIS A 787 4.69 17.62 25.39
C HIS A 787 5.58 17.46 26.63
N LEU A 788 6.15 18.57 27.08
CA LEU A 788 6.97 18.62 28.29
C LEU A 788 6.47 19.73 29.20
N ILE A 789 6.17 19.39 30.45
CA ILE A 789 5.91 20.35 31.52
C ILE A 789 7.01 20.28 32.56
N GLY A 790 7.33 21.42 33.17
CA GLY A 790 8.36 21.46 34.21
C GLY A 790 8.34 22.76 35.01
N PRO A 791 9.24 22.88 36.00
CA PRO A 791 9.29 24.05 36.89
C PRO A 791 9.72 25.30 36.11
N ALA A 792 8.92 26.37 36.21
CA ALA A 792 9.34 27.68 35.74
C ALA A 792 10.29 28.33 36.75
N ALA A 793 11.34 29.00 36.28
CA ALA A 793 12.38 29.56 37.15
C ALA A 793 11.89 30.67 38.10
N GLN A 794 10.75 31.32 37.80
CA GLN A 794 10.12 32.34 38.66
C GLN A 794 9.04 31.77 39.61
N GLY A 795 8.86 30.45 39.62
CA GLY A 795 7.69 29.79 40.20
C GLY A 795 6.55 29.63 39.19
N GLY A 796 5.74 28.58 39.36
CA GLY A 796 4.77 28.15 38.35
C GLY A 796 5.31 27.01 37.47
N ILE A 797 4.62 26.72 36.36
CA ILE A 797 4.92 25.59 35.48
C ILE A 797 5.03 26.10 34.04
N PHE A 798 6.08 25.74 33.30
CA PHE A 798 6.13 25.94 31.85
C PHE A 798 5.50 24.73 31.14
N HIS A 799 5.04 24.91 29.90
CA HIS A 799 4.55 23.82 29.06
C HIS A 799 5.04 23.96 27.63
N THR A 800 5.98 23.12 27.21
CA THR A 800 6.49 23.06 25.84
C THR A 800 5.68 22.08 25.00
N TRP A 801 5.18 22.54 23.85
CA TRP A 801 4.38 21.81 22.84
C TRP A 801 4.33 22.63 21.53
N TYR A 802 3.66 22.14 20.47
CA TYR A 802 3.52 22.82 19.18
C TYR A 802 3.19 24.33 19.28
N GLY A 803 2.19 24.71 20.09
CA GLY A 803 1.78 26.10 20.28
C GLY A 803 2.71 26.94 21.17
N GLY A 804 3.70 26.32 21.82
CA GLY A 804 4.62 26.93 22.77
C GLY A 804 5.99 26.26 22.71
N LYS A 805 6.63 26.31 21.54
CA LYS A 805 7.82 25.51 21.18
C LYS A 805 9.06 25.73 22.05
N ALA A 806 9.12 26.80 22.84
CA ALA A 806 10.26 27.05 23.73
C ALA A 806 9.84 27.79 25.00
N TYR A 807 10.58 27.56 26.08
CA TYR A 807 10.49 28.32 27.32
C TYR A 807 11.80 29.08 27.58
N TYR A 808 11.67 30.37 27.85
CA TYR A 808 12.80 31.27 28.15
C TYR A 808 12.72 31.79 29.57
N TYR A 809 13.90 31.99 30.19
CA TYR A 809 14.05 32.71 31.44
C TYR A 809 15.26 33.64 31.36
N ASN A 810 15.07 34.93 31.66
CA ASN A 810 16.11 35.97 31.55
C ASN A 810 16.89 35.90 30.23
N ASN A 811 16.16 35.84 29.10
CA ASN A 811 16.70 35.72 27.74
C ASN A 811 17.51 34.43 27.46
N THR A 812 17.54 33.48 28.40
CA THR A 812 18.18 32.19 28.20
C THR A 812 17.12 31.17 27.80
N LYS A 813 17.34 30.47 26.69
CA LYS A 813 16.49 29.35 26.28
C LYS A 813 16.70 28.20 27.27
N MET A 814 15.65 27.85 28.01
CA MET A 814 15.70 26.82 29.04
C MET A 814 15.30 25.46 28.48
N VAL A 815 14.29 25.43 27.61
CA VAL A 815 13.72 24.23 26.99
C VAL A 815 13.20 24.59 25.60
N ASP A 816 13.36 23.69 24.63
CA ASP A 816 12.71 23.79 23.32
C ASP A 816 12.31 22.44 22.72
N LEU A 817 11.25 22.46 21.91
CA LEU A 817 10.90 21.45 20.93
C LEU A 817 11.77 21.73 19.70
N ASP A 818 12.97 21.16 19.68
CA ASP A 818 14.01 21.50 18.71
C ASP A 818 13.91 20.75 17.38
N LEU A 819 13.07 19.71 17.32
CA LEU A 819 12.56 19.13 16.09
C LEU A 819 11.09 18.76 16.29
N ASP A 820 10.26 19.26 15.38
CA ASP A 820 8.80 19.16 15.38
C ASP A 820 8.36 18.69 13.99
N ASP A 821 7.82 17.47 13.89
CA ASP A 821 7.30 16.90 12.65
C ASP A 821 5.77 16.92 12.69
N VAL A 822 5.18 17.80 11.88
CA VAL A 822 3.72 18.06 11.85
C VAL A 822 3.05 17.53 10.58
N THR A 823 3.78 16.82 9.72
CA THR A 823 3.31 16.42 8.39
C THR A 823 3.58 14.96 8.03
N SER A 824 4.33 14.22 8.86
CA SER A 824 4.75 12.85 8.56
C SER A 824 4.85 11.96 9.81
N TYR A 825 5.97 11.28 10.04
CA TYR A 825 6.21 10.44 11.21
C TYR A 825 7.62 10.75 11.73
N GLY A 826 7.81 10.69 13.06
CA GLY A 826 8.97 11.23 13.74
C GLY A 826 10.35 10.82 13.20
N PRO A 827 11.42 11.47 13.67
CA PRO A 827 11.53 11.86 15.07
C PRO A 827 11.03 13.27 15.42
N GLU A 828 10.47 13.40 16.62
CA GLU A 828 10.38 14.66 17.36
C GLU A 828 11.43 14.70 18.48
N THR A 829 11.99 15.87 18.74
CA THR A 829 12.95 16.04 19.84
C THR A 829 12.60 17.23 20.71
N THR A 830 12.53 16.98 22.01
CA THR A 830 12.42 18.00 23.05
C THR A 830 13.71 18.04 23.86
N THR A 831 14.35 19.20 23.98
CA THR A 831 15.61 19.37 24.69
C THR A 831 15.46 20.32 25.88
N ILE A 832 15.84 19.83 27.07
CA ILE A 832 16.09 20.65 28.25
C ILE A 832 17.52 21.17 28.14
N ARG A 833 17.64 22.46 27.82
CA ARG A 833 18.92 23.17 27.62
C ARG A 833 19.60 23.53 28.93
N LYS A 834 18.80 23.82 29.95
CA LYS A 834 19.24 24.21 31.30
C LYS A 834 18.35 23.59 32.36
N ASP A 835 18.97 22.88 33.29
CA ASP A 835 18.28 22.29 34.43
C ASP A 835 17.67 23.37 35.34
N THR A 836 16.45 23.12 35.79
CA THR A 836 15.81 23.82 36.91
C THR A 836 15.39 22.76 37.93
N ASN A 837 15.75 22.94 39.20
CA ASN A 837 15.38 21.98 40.24
C ASN A 837 13.84 21.83 40.29
N GLY A 838 13.36 20.59 40.28
CA GLY A 838 11.93 20.28 40.30
C GLY A 838 11.58 19.09 39.42
N THR A 839 10.28 18.90 39.24
CA THR A 839 9.72 17.74 38.52
C THR A 839 9.27 18.13 37.13
N TYR A 840 9.76 17.39 36.15
CA TYR A 840 9.38 17.45 34.75
C TYR A 840 8.48 16.26 34.43
N THR A 841 7.46 16.46 33.59
CA THR A 841 6.60 15.38 33.11
C THR A 841 6.59 15.43 31.59
N PHE A 842 6.99 14.31 30.97
CA PHE A 842 6.92 14.14 29.53
C PHE A 842 5.73 13.26 29.17
N TYR A 843 4.96 13.72 28.18
CA TYR A 843 3.83 12.98 27.65
C TYR A 843 3.68 13.23 26.15
N VAL A 844 3.02 12.30 25.47
CA VAL A 844 2.69 12.39 24.05
C VAL A 844 1.20 12.69 23.92
N HIS A 845 0.82 13.53 22.96
CA HIS A 845 -0.56 13.84 22.62
C HIS A 845 -0.85 13.41 21.18
N HIS A 846 -2.01 12.80 20.97
CA HIS A 846 -2.47 12.35 19.67
C HIS A 846 -3.55 13.31 19.17
N PHE A 847 -3.20 14.12 18.18
CA PHE A 847 -4.12 15.05 17.54
C PHE A 847 -4.83 14.45 16.32
N SER A 848 -4.34 13.32 15.79
CA SER A 848 -4.90 12.73 14.58
C SER A 848 -6.25 12.04 14.86
N GLY A 849 -7.23 12.24 13.99
CA GLY A 849 -8.53 11.56 14.06
C GLY A 849 -8.51 10.09 13.60
N ALA A 850 -7.32 9.49 13.46
CA ALA A 850 -7.09 8.15 12.92
C ALA A 850 -6.15 7.33 13.83
N SER A 851 -6.35 6.01 13.86
CA SER A 851 -5.69 5.00 14.71
C SER A 851 -5.47 5.41 16.18
N THR A 852 -4.46 4.86 16.87
CA THR A 852 -4.28 4.98 18.33
C THR A 852 -2.81 5.20 18.68
N ILE A 853 -2.49 5.90 19.78
CA ILE A 853 -1.09 6.01 20.24
C ILE A 853 -0.46 4.62 20.42
N SER A 854 -1.19 3.63 20.93
CA SER A 854 -0.67 2.27 21.12
C SER A 854 -0.28 1.54 19.83
N ALA A 855 -0.88 1.90 18.68
CA ALA A 855 -0.58 1.30 17.38
C ALA A 855 0.61 1.97 16.67
N SER A 856 1.05 3.12 17.18
CA SER A 856 2.10 3.94 16.58
C SER A 856 3.48 3.31 16.51
N GLY A 857 3.75 2.30 17.34
CA GLY A 857 5.12 1.82 17.59
C GLY A 857 6.01 2.91 18.20
N ALA A 858 5.43 3.92 18.86
CA ALA A 858 6.17 5.02 19.43
C ALA A 858 7.18 4.54 20.48
N LYS A 859 8.38 5.10 20.39
CA LYS A 859 9.50 4.84 21.29
C LYS A 859 10.05 6.16 21.78
N ILE A 860 10.27 6.26 23.09
CA ILE A 860 10.93 7.39 23.73
C ILE A 860 12.33 6.99 24.18
N GLU A 861 13.33 7.76 23.77
CA GLU A 861 14.70 7.61 24.21
C GLU A 861 15.19 8.91 24.87
N VAL A 862 15.73 8.79 26.08
CA VAL A 862 16.24 9.94 26.84
C VAL A 862 17.76 9.89 26.86
N TYR A 863 18.40 10.93 26.35
CA TYR A 863 19.85 11.10 26.30
C TYR A 863 20.26 12.24 27.23
N ARG A 864 21.39 12.09 27.93
CA ARG A 864 21.92 13.13 28.82
C ARG A 864 23.44 13.10 28.87
N GLY A 865 24.05 14.27 28.97
CA GLY A 865 25.45 14.43 29.36
C GLY A 865 26.48 13.93 28.37
N SER A 866 26.36 14.32 27.09
CA SER A 866 27.29 13.93 26.02
C SER A 866 27.42 12.43 25.77
N SER A 867 26.44 11.64 26.23
CA SER A 867 26.36 10.20 25.96
C SER A 867 25.58 9.92 24.66
N PRO A 868 26.13 9.11 23.74
CA PRO A 868 25.40 8.60 22.58
C PRO A 868 24.43 7.46 22.93
N THR A 869 24.45 6.96 24.17
CA THR A 869 23.59 5.89 24.65
C THR A 869 22.46 6.47 25.49
N PRO A 870 21.19 6.05 25.28
CA PRO A 870 20.08 6.53 26.08
C PRO A 870 20.20 6.06 27.53
N ILE A 871 19.93 6.96 28.47
CA ILE A 871 19.86 6.66 29.91
C ILE A 871 18.51 6.03 30.30
N LYS A 872 17.48 6.21 29.47
CA LYS A 872 16.16 5.58 29.58
C LYS A 872 15.57 5.34 28.19
N VAL A 873 14.86 4.21 28.07
CA VAL A 873 14.09 3.85 26.88
C VAL A 873 12.69 3.44 27.35
N TYR A 874 11.67 3.97 26.70
CA TYR A 874 10.27 3.61 26.94
C TYR A 874 9.64 3.22 25.62
N GLU A 875 9.04 2.04 25.59
CA GLU A 875 8.18 1.61 24.50
C GLU A 875 6.75 2.01 24.82
N VAL A 876 6.00 2.42 23.79
CA VAL A 876 4.58 2.69 23.92
C VAL A 876 3.86 1.46 24.49
N PRO A 877 3.00 1.62 25.51
CA PRO A 877 2.24 0.49 26.04
C PRO A 877 1.35 -0.11 24.96
N THR A 878 1.22 -1.44 24.98
CA THR A 878 0.44 -2.19 23.97
C THR A 878 -0.97 -2.53 24.44
N ASP A 879 -1.31 -2.22 25.69
CA ASP A 879 -2.61 -2.46 26.32
C ASP A 879 -3.51 -1.20 26.34
N ARG A 880 -4.46 -1.13 25.39
CA ARG A 880 -5.45 -0.04 25.14
C ARG A 880 -4.88 1.20 24.42
N GLY A 881 -5.71 1.93 23.66
CA GLY A 881 -5.22 2.99 22.77
C GLY A 881 -6.18 4.10 22.31
N ASN A 882 -7.43 4.16 22.78
CA ASN A 882 -8.35 5.21 22.32
C ASN A 882 -8.14 6.53 23.09
N GLU A 883 -7.15 6.56 23.98
CA GLU A 883 -6.75 7.70 24.78
C GLU A 883 -5.88 8.68 23.99
N ILE A 884 -6.22 9.95 24.07
CA ILE A 884 -5.49 11.00 23.35
C ILE A 884 -4.15 11.38 24.00
N TYR A 885 -3.84 10.94 25.24
CA TYR A 885 -2.55 11.21 25.89
C TYR A 885 -1.84 9.94 26.37
N TRP A 886 -0.51 9.91 26.21
CA TRP A 886 0.39 8.93 26.82
C TRP A 886 1.40 9.62 27.74
N THR A 887 1.24 9.48 29.05
CA THR A 887 2.23 10.00 30.02
C THR A 887 3.34 8.98 30.22
N VAL A 888 4.56 9.34 29.85
CA VAL A 888 5.68 8.39 29.74
C VAL A 888 6.43 8.29 31.07
N PHE A 889 6.88 9.42 31.59
CA PHE A 889 7.63 9.47 32.85
C PHE A 889 7.48 10.81 33.53
N THR A 890 7.80 10.81 34.83
CA THR A 890 8.21 12.03 35.52
C THR A 890 9.70 11.96 35.84
N MET A 891 10.39 13.07 35.66
CA MET A 891 11.82 13.21 35.88
C MET A 891 12.03 14.31 36.92
N THR A 892 12.62 13.97 38.06
CA THR A 892 12.97 14.97 39.08
C THR A 892 14.45 15.29 38.99
N ILE A 893 14.75 16.58 38.88
CA ILE A 893 16.11 17.13 38.90
C ILE A 893 16.32 17.79 40.26
N THR A 894 17.38 17.39 40.97
CA THR A 894 17.81 18.00 42.23
C THR A 894 19.33 18.14 42.21
N ASP A 895 19.81 19.38 42.15
CA ASP A 895 21.23 19.74 42.13
C ASP A 895 22.01 19.01 41.01
N GLY A 896 21.42 18.96 39.82
CA GLY A 896 21.97 18.30 38.63
C GLY A 896 21.84 16.77 38.60
N GLN A 897 21.40 16.15 39.71
CA GLN A 897 21.10 14.73 39.77
C GLN A 897 19.69 14.46 39.25
N VAL A 898 19.56 13.45 38.39
CA VAL A 898 18.29 13.08 37.75
C VAL A 898 17.78 11.75 38.30
N THR A 899 16.51 11.72 38.68
CA THR A 899 15.78 10.50 39.06
C THR A 899 14.49 10.38 38.27
N PHE A 900 14.21 9.18 37.75
CA PHE A 900 12.99 8.89 36.98
C PHE A 900 11.97 8.16 37.85
N THR A 901 10.71 8.55 37.71
CA THR A 901 9.56 7.72 38.08
C THR A 901 8.85 7.35 36.79
N ASP A 902 8.91 6.05 36.46
CA ASP A 902 8.28 5.51 35.26
C ASP A 902 6.75 5.53 35.45
N VAL A 903 6.03 6.15 34.51
CA VAL A 903 4.56 6.23 34.53
C VAL A 903 3.98 5.28 33.49
N ASN A 904 4.44 5.45 32.25
CA ASN A 904 4.11 4.67 31.05
C ASN A 904 2.62 4.30 30.93
N ALA A 905 1.73 5.31 31.00
CA ALA A 905 0.30 5.10 31.10
C ALA A 905 -0.52 6.05 30.20
N PHE A 906 -1.61 5.52 29.64
CA PHE A 906 -2.57 6.27 28.84
C PHE A 906 -3.58 7.06 29.68
N SER A 907 -4.09 8.17 29.12
CA SER A 907 -5.09 9.03 29.75
C SER A 907 -5.89 9.81 28.71
N ASN A 908 -7.19 10.01 28.96
CA ASN A 908 -8.04 10.96 28.23
C ASN A 908 -8.11 12.34 28.90
N THR A 909 -7.47 12.50 30.05
CA THR A 909 -7.40 13.77 30.76
C THR A 909 -6.14 14.49 30.38
N ASN A 910 -6.30 15.71 29.86
CA ASN A 910 -5.19 16.60 29.55
C ASN A 910 -4.32 16.83 30.81
N PRO A 911 -3.03 16.43 30.80
CA PRO A 911 -2.12 16.59 31.95
C PRO A 911 -1.93 18.03 32.42
N VAL A 912 -2.20 19.04 31.59
CA VAL A 912 -2.09 20.46 31.98
C VAL A 912 -3.35 21.07 32.58
N ARG A 913 -4.47 20.32 32.63
CA ARG A 913 -5.75 20.85 33.10
C ARG A 913 -5.67 21.25 34.57
N GLY A 914 -5.86 22.54 34.86
CA GLY A 914 -5.87 23.08 36.22
C GLY A 914 -4.49 23.43 36.78
N LEU A 915 -3.43 23.32 35.98
CA LEU A 915 -2.10 23.82 36.33
C LEU A 915 -2.01 25.33 36.05
N ASN A 916 -1.23 26.03 36.88
CA ASN A 916 -0.90 27.44 36.66
C ASN A 916 0.28 27.52 35.67
N ILE A 917 -0.04 27.48 34.38
CA ILE A 917 0.95 27.58 33.30
C ILE A 917 1.37 29.04 33.14
N VAL A 918 2.68 29.30 33.23
CA VAL A 918 3.24 30.62 32.94
C VAL A 918 3.31 30.83 31.43
N ASP A 919 3.19 32.08 30.98
CA ASP A 919 3.31 32.40 29.55
C ASP A 919 4.73 32.10 29.06
N ASN A 920 4.84 31.22 28.06
CA ASN A 920 6.11 30.85 27.45
C ASN A 920 6.71 31.98 26.59
N ASN A 921 5.90 32.98 26.19
CA ASN A 921 6.24 33.99 25.19
C ASN A 921 6.80 35.30 25.75
N GLN A 922 7.63 35.26 26.79
CA GLN A 922 8.52 36.40 27.09
C GLN A 922 9.71 36.41 26.13
N ARG A 923 9.45 36.63 24.84
CA ARG A 923 10.48 36.93 23.83
C ARG A 923 11.15 38.27 24.19
N PRO A 924 12.48 38.40 24.09
CA PRO A 924 13.12 39.71 24.16
C PRO A 924 12.57 40.62 23.05
N SER A 925 12.26 41.87 23.38
CA SER A 925 12.09 42.90 22.36
C SER A 925 13.42 43.11 21.62
N GLU A 926 13.38 42.94 20.29
CA GLU A 926 14.40 43.24 19.26
C GLU A 926 15.41 42.13 18.87
N GLU A 927 15.13 41.42 17.76
CA GLU A 927 15.73 41.61 16.42
C GLU A 927 14.82 40.89 15.38
N PRO A 928 14.68 41.41 14.14
CA PRO A 928 13.76 40.84 13.17
C PRO A 928 14.33 39.53 12.61
N GLU A 929 13.69 38.40 12.95
CA GLU A 929 13.77 37.22 12.10
C GLU A 929 13.08 37.57 10.78
N GLN A 930 13.76 37.28 9.67
CA GLN A 930 13.18 37.36 8.34
C GLN A 930 11.91 36.52 8.35
N GLU A 931 10.79 37.13 7.96
CA GLU A 931 9.54 36.42 7.69
C GLU A 931 9.86 35.29 6.70
N GLU A 932 9.79 34.04 7.16
CA GLU A 932 9.63 32.91 6.26
C GLU A 932 8.30 33.14 5.53
N GLU A 933 8.41 33.49 4.24
CA GLU A 933 7.27 33.50 3.34
C GLU A 933 6.58 32.12 3.38
N PRO A 934 5.24 32.05 3.33
CA PRO A 934 4.57 30.78 3.13
C PRO A 934 5.10 30.14 1.85
N GLU A 935 5.51 28.86 1.95
CA GLU A 935 6.01 28.06 0.83
C GLU A 935 5.12 28.26 -0.41
N GLN A 936 5.68 28.95 -1.39
CA GLN A 936 5.12 28.99 -2.73
C GLN A 936 5.23 27.59 -3.31
N GLN A 937 4.11 27.11 -3.86
CA GLN A 937 4.07 25.98 -4.78
C GLN A 937 5.16 26.15 -5.84
N PRO A 938 5.80 25.06 -6.32
CA PRO A 938 6.79 25.17 -7.38
C PRO A 938 6.16 25.82 -8.60
N GLU A 939 6.66 27.00 -8.97
CA GLU A 939 6.34 27.66 -10.24
C GLU A 939 6.64 26.67 -11.38
N GLN A 940 5.62 26.40 -12.18
CA GLN A 940 5.81 25.81 -13.49
C GLN A 940 6.71 26.75 -14.29
N GLU A 941 7.85 26.24 -14.76
CA GLU A 941 8.65 26.89 -15.80
C GLU A 941 7.75 27.19 -17.01
N GLN A 942 7.26 28.43 -17.09
CA GLN A 942 6.71 28.96 -18.32
C GLN A 942 7.88 29.14 -19.29
N GLN A 943 7.91 28.29 -20.31
CA GLN A 943 8.68 28.55 -21.52
C GLN A 943 8.35 29.96 -22.03
N PRO A 944 9.36 30.78 -22.40
CA PRO A 944 9.09 32.10 -22.93
C PRO A 944 8.41 31.99 -24.30
N GLU A 945 7.22 32.60 -24.41
CA GLU A 945 6.54 32.87 -25.68
C GLU A 945 7.49 33.63 -26.62
N GLN A 946 7.88 32.98 -27.72
CA GLN A 946 8.52 33.65 -28.84
C GLN A 946 7.47 34.52 -29.56
N GLN A 947 7.71 35.83 -29.58
CA GLN A 947 7.04 36.73 -30.50
C GLN A 947 7.40 36.34 -31.96
N PRO A 948 6.45 36.44 -32.90
CA PRO A 948 6.68 36.06 -34.28
C PRO A 948 7.52 37.13 -35.00
N GLU A 949 8.77 36.80 -35.33
CA GLU A 949 9.54 37.56 -36.31
C GLU A 949 8.88 37.45 -37.70
N GLN A 950 8.53 38.61 -38.25
CA GLN A 950 8.06 38.75 -39.62
C GLN A 950 9.20 38.42 -40.58
N GLN A 951 9.01 37.38 -41.37
CA GLN A 951 9.84 37.05 -42.52
C GLN A 951 9.53 38.04 -43.67
N PRO A 952 10.53 38.70 -44.29
CA PRO A 952 10.34 39.45 -45.52
C PRO A 952 10.46 38.54 -46.76
N ASP A 953 9.66 38.86 -47.76
CA ASP A 953 9.55 38.22 -49.08
C ASP A 953 10.88 38.23 -49.87
N PRO A 954 11.13 37.27 -50.79
CA PRO A 954 12.42 37.03 -51.42
C PRO A 954 12.56 37.80 -52.74
N GLN A 955 13.73 38.37 -53.02
CA GLN A 955 14.30 38.39 -54.39
C GLN A 955 15.70 39.02 -54.50
N THR A 956 16.49 38.40 -55.37
CA THR A 956 17.73 38.82 -56.06
C THR A 956 19.10 38.50 -55.44
N ALA A 957 19.79 37.60 -56.17
CA ALA A 957 21.20 37.17 -56.07
C ALA A 957 22.17 38.25 -56.62
N PRO A 958 23.52 38.07 -56.68
CA PRO A 958 24.28 36.84 -57.02
C PRO A 958 25.07 36.19 -55.88
#